data_AF-A0AAU5LPK4-F1
#
_entry.id   AF-A0AAU5LPK4-F1
#
_cell.length_a   1.000
_cell.length_b   1.000
_cell.length_c   1.000
_cell.angle_alpha   90.00
_cell.angle_beta   90.00
_cell.angle_gamma   90.00
#
_symmetry.space_group_name_H-M   'P 1'
#
loop_
_entity.id
_entity.type
_entity.pdbx_description
1 polymer ?
#
loop_
_entity_poly.entity_id
_entity_poly.type
_entity_poly.pdbx_seq_one_letter_code
_entity_poly.pdbx_strand_id
1 'polypeptide(L)'
;MTPFDPLVPRPIDQPTTVDLSADADLSRLDEGKILAAPDDPADWARWRARLLAWRNDAQVRTAYDGSHYDVPGREWTQTCYCVGLVWLWDNLLYDAKTGRFTPERLIERGIEDFGGYDAIVLWHAYPVIGIDDRNQFDFYRDVPGLDALVATLHKLGVKVFLDYNPWDVGTRRAARPDADEFAALLGDLGADGVFLDTLKEGSPTFTRALEKENPAVVFEGESRLPLTRIGDHALSWAQWFADSRAPGVLRAHVFERRHMLHHTRRWNRDHSDELQSAWVNGCGILVWESVFSAWVGWNARDRSTLRRMTAAQRAFSPVLIGGEWTPLTPEVTDAARAHGVFASRFELADVTFWTLINRSDDDFDGLALCSEDMVGDWYDVTEGVPLTADSDGVRVLVPGRGVTGIVRVGATAGGSCRATARRLGSLPRAHINDATFPAAPAIRRPVPVVTGEVELGDLIVIPAQELTLPVRFRRRETGLYGEAPYVEEWKPLPPRLHDVVTIERQVSLRPVSVATSEVTNGQFAEFVAEANYQPLIAHRFLAHWQGGSPVPGSEDEPVTYVDLADARAYAAWRGGRLPTEDEWQVAAADSTFGRGKPLVWNLTESEHDDGRSRFVILKGGSDYVAEGSDWYADGGPQDPEVSFKLVLTGAGLDRSERIGFRCAVDAA
;
A
#
# COMPACT_ATOMS: atom_id res chain seq x y z
N MET A 1 25.37 12.91 -19.13
CA MET A 1 24.17 12.30 -18.54
C MET A 1 23.12 13.39 -18.41
N THR A 2 21.93 13.19 -18.96
CA THR A 2 20.78 14.06 -18.68
C THR A 2 20.52 14.03 -17.17
N PRO A 3 20.30 15.17 -16.48
CA PRO A 3 19.94 15.16 -15.07
C PRO A 3 18.69 14.29 -14.84
N PHE A 4 18.66 13.54 -13.74
CA PHE A 4 17.49 12.75 -13.35
C PHE A 4 16.33 13.70 -13.04
N ASP A 5 15.24 13.56 -13.79
CA ASP A 5 13.98 14.24 -13.53
C ASP A 5 13.00 13.22 -12.91
N PRO A 6 12.63 13.36 -11.63
CA PRO A 6 11.73 12.43 -10.96
C PRO A 6 10.31 12.48 -11.51
N LEU A 7 9.93 13.49 -12.30
CA LEU A 7 8.59 13.62 -12.87
C LEU A 7 8.44 12.94 -14.23
N VAL A 8 9.54 12.42 -14.79
CA VAL A 8 9.56 11.75 -16.10
C VAL A 8 9.83 10.26 -15.92
N PRO A 9 9.12 9.37 -16.63
CA PRO A 9 9.37 7.94 -16.56
C PRO A 9 10.80 7.60 -16.98
N ARG A 10 11.46 6.77 -16.16
CA ARG A 10 12.79 6.24 -16.46
C ARG A 10 12.73 5.36 -17.72
N PRO A 11 13.85 5.17 -18.44
CA PRO A 11 13.86 4.31 -19.63
C PRO A 11 13.32 2.89 -19.40
N ILE A 12 13.50 2.31 -18.20
CA ILE A 12 12.96 0.99 -17.83
C ILE A 12 11.45 0.98 -17.55
N ASP A 13 10.84 2.14 -17.33
CA ASP A 13 9.41 2.29 -17.08
C ASP A 13 8.62 2.63 -18.35
N GLN A 14 9.32 3.03 -19.43
CA GLN A 14 8.74 3.31 -20.74
C GLN A 14 8.14 2.05 -21.39
N PRO A 15 7.07 2.18 -22.18
CA PRO A 15 6.51 1.06 -22.91
C PRO A 15 7.48 0.59 -24.01
N THR A 16 7.42 -0.70 -24.34
CA THR A 16 8.30 -1.35 -25.32
C THR A 16 7.66 -1.31 -26.71
N THR A 17 8.31 -0.67 -27.68
CA THR A 17 7.85 -0.64 -29.07
C THR A 17 7.88 -2.04 -29.69
N VAL A 18 6.82 -2.41 -30.40
CA VAL A 18 6.75 -3.65 -31.18
C VAL A 18 7.28 -3.40 -32.60
N ASP A 19 8.23 -4.22 -33.04
CA ASP A 19 8.73 -4.14 -34.41
C ASP A 19 7.74 -4.80 -35.38
N LEU A 20 7.31 -4.04 -36.39
CA LEU A 20 6.29 -4.44 -37.34
C LEU A 20 6.86 -5.11 -38.61
N SER A 21 8.19 -5.19 -38.74
CA SER A 21 8.82 -5.94 -39.83
C SER A 21 8.58 -7.45 -39.67
N ALA A 22 8.48 -8.16 -40.78
CA ALA A 22 8.11 -9.58 -40.76
C ALA A 22 9.20 -10.47 -40.13
N ASP A 23 10.46 -10.09 -40.33
CA ASP A 23 11.69 -10.77 -39.92
C ASP A 23 12.26 -10.31 -38.58
N ALA A 24 11.63 -9.32 -37.92
CA ALA A 24 12.09 -8.87 -36.61
C ALA A 24 12.07 -9.99 -35.56
N ASP A 25 13.14 -10.04 -34.77
CA ASP A 25 13.21 -10.82 -33.54
C ASP A 25 12.33 -10.17 -32.47
N LEU A 26 11.28 -10.88 -32.06
CA LEU A 26 10.33 -10.43 -31.06
C LEU A 26 10.70 -10.87 -29.63
N SER A 27 11.78 -11.63 -29.43
CA SER A 27 12.21 -12.07 -28.10
C SER A 27 12.49 -10.90 -27.15
N ARG A 28 12.84 -9.73 -27.68
CA ARG A 28 12.97 -8.49 -26.90
C ARG A 28 11.69 -8.09 -26.15
N LEU A 29 10.52 -8.53 -26.62
CA LEU A 29 9.24 -8.24 -25.98
C LEU A 29 9.07 -9.04 -24.68
N ASP A 30 9.86 -10.09 -24.44
CA ASP A 30 9.87 -10.85 -23.18
C ASP A 30 10.19 -9.94 -21.98
N GLU A 31 10.98 -8.89 -22.23
CA GLU A 31 11.40 -7.89 -21.25
C GLU A 31 10.40 -6.74 -21.06
N GLY A 32 9.37 -6.66 -21.90
CA GLY A 32 8.39 -5.59 -21.88
C GLY A 32 7.50 -5.57 -20.64
N LYS A 33 7.14 -4.36 -20.19
CA LYS A 33 6.06 -4.14 -19.22
C LYS A 33 4.73 -3.99 -19.97
N ILE A 34 4.64 -2.89 -20.71
CA ILE A 34 3.60 -2.58 -21.70
C ILE A 34 4.21 -2.71 -23.08
N LEU A 35 3.51 -3.35 -24.01
CA LEU A 35 3.86 -3.40 -25.42
C LEU A 35 3.12 -2.27 -26.12
N ALA A 36 3.86 -1.25 -26.55
CA ALA A 36 3.32 -0.01 -27.08
C ALA A 36 2.55 -0.26 -28.38
N ALA A 37 1.41 0.42 -28.53
CA ALA A 37 0.70 0.47 -29.78
C ALA A 37 1.33 1.51 -30.73
N PRO A 38 1.32 1.27 -32.05
CA PRO A 38 1.66 2.31 -33.03
C PRO A 38 0.68 3.48 -32.96
N ASP A 39 1.16 4.70 -33.20
CA ASP A 39 0.30 5.89 -33.22
C ASP A 39 -0.66 5.89 -34.43
N ASP A 40 -0.24 5.31 -35.56
CA ASP A 40 -1.07 5.19 -36.77
C ASP A 40 -2.04 4.00 -36.66
N PRO A 41 -3.37 4.23 -36.67
CA PRO A 41 -4.35 3.15 -36.62
C PRO A 41 -4.27 2.15 -37.78
N ALA A 42 -3.72 2.54 -38.93
CA ALA A 42 -3.51 1.64 -40.06
C ALA A 42 -2.55 0.48 -39.71
N ASP A 43 -1.67 0.68 -38.73
CA ASP A 43 -0.70 -0.32 -38.29
C ASP A 43 -1.24 -1.29 -37.23
N TRP A 44 -2.39 -1.01 -36.62
CA TRP A 44 -2.89 -1.79 -35.47
C TRP A 44 -3.19 -3.26 -35.82
N ALA A 45 -3.68 -3.53 -37.03
CA ALA A 45 -3.91 -4.91 -37.47
C ALA A 45 -2.59 -5.70 -37.57
N ARG A 46 -1.54 -5.08 -38.13
CA ARG A 46 -0.21 -5.66 -38.22
C ARG A 46 0.41 -5.84 -36.84
N TRP A 47 0.27 -4.85 -35.97
CA TRP A 47 0.72 -4.90 -34.58
C TRP A 47 0.09 -6.06 -33.81
N ARG A 48 -1.25 -6.24 -33.86
CA ARG A 48 -1.93 -7.39 -33.25
C ARG A 48 -1.41 -8.73 -33.77
N ALA A 49 -1.15 -8.84 -35.07
CA ALA A 49 -0.56 -10.04 -35.65
C ALA A 49 0.85 -10.32 -35.11
N ARG A 50 1.69 -9.29 -34.90
CA ARG A 50 3.01 -9.44 -34.27
C ARG A 50 2.91 -9.86 -32.79
N LEU A 51 1.96 -9.32 -32.04
CA LEU A 51 1.72 -9.74 -30.65
C LEU A 51 1.34 -11.21 -30.56
N LEU A 52 0.47 -11.69 -31.45
CA LEU A 52 0.08 -13.11 -31.51
C LEU A 52 1.26 -14.00 -31.91
N ALA A 53 2.07 -13.57 -32.89
CA ALA A 53 3.28 -14.29 -33.30
C ALA A 53 4.28 -14.41 -32.14
N TRP A 54 4.54 -13.30 -31.44
CA TRP A 54 5.38 -13.29 -30.24
C TRP A 54 4.84 -14.22 -29.17
N ARG A 55 3.54 -14.15 -28.84
CA ARG A 55 2.93 -15.00 -27.81
C ARG A 55 3.13 -16.48 -28.09
N ASN A 56 2.80 -16.92 -29.31
CA ASN A 56 2.88 -18.33 -29.68
C ASN A 56 4.32 -18.85 -29.61
N ASP A 57 5.27 -18.05 -30.12
CA ASP A 57 6.70 -18.35 -30.06
C ASP A 57 7.21 -18.36 -28.59
N ALA A 58 6.78 -17.40 -27.78
CA ALA A 58 7.14 -17.28 -26.37
C ALA A 58 6.66 -18.49 -25.54
N GLN A 59 5.45 -18.98 -25.78
CA GLN A 59 4.91 -20.15 -25.09
C GLN A 59 5.74 -21.41 -25.41
N VAL A 60 6.19 -21.55 -26.66
CA VAL A 60 7.09 -22.65 -27.05
C VAL A 60 8.46 -22.51 -26.39
N ARG A 61 9.10 -21.32 -26.46
CA ARG A 61 10.43 -21.09 -25.86
C ARG A 61 10.47 -21.32 -24.35
N THR A 62 9.37 -21.02 -23.67
CA THR A 62 9.26 -21.14 -22.20
C THR A 62 8.69 -22.49 -21.75
N ALA A 63 8.34 -23.38 -22.69
CA ALA A 63 7.66 -24.64 -22.41
C ALA A 63 6.40 -24.46 -21.55
N TYR A 64 5.64 -23.40 -21.82
CA TYR A 64 4.45 -23.04 -21.06
C TYR A 64 3.28 -23.98 -21.35
N ASP A 65 2.68 -24.54 -20.30
CA ASP A 65 1.53 -25.45 -20.40
C ASP A 65 0.23 -24.93 -19.75
N GLY A 66 0.33 -23.82 -19.01
CA GLY A 66 -0.80 -23.17 -18.34
C GLY A 66 -1.42 -23.94 -17.16
N SER A 67 -0.87 -25.09 -16.79
CA SER A 67 -1.43 -25.96 -15.74
C SER A 67 -1.47 -25.30 -14.35
N HIS A 68 -0.59 -24.32 -14.11
CA HIS A 68 -0.52 -23.56 -12.87
C HIS A 68 -1.82 -22.83 -12.52
N TYR A 69 -2.57 -22.39 -13.53
CA TYR A 69 -3.84 -21.66 -13.36
C TYR A 69 -5.04 -22.59 -13.15
N ASP A 70 -4.86 -23.89 -13.37
CA ASP A 70 -5.90 -24.93 -13.22
C ASP A 70 -5.77 -25.68 -11.88
N VAL A 71 -4.84 -25.27 -11.02
CA VAL A 71 -4.67 -25.81 -9.67
C VAL A 71 -5.90 -25.46 -8.81
N PRO A 72 -6.60 -26.46 -8.23
CA PRO A 72 -7.80 -26.22 -7.44
C PRO A 72 -7.55 -25.26 -6.28
N GLY A 73 -8.44 -24.28 -6.11
CA GLY A 73 -8.31 -23.24 -5.09
C GLY A 73 -7.64 -21.95 -5.57
N ARG A 74 -7.13 -21.91 -6.82
CA ARG A 74 -6.56 -20.69 -7.44
C ARG A 74 -7.52 -19.98 -8.40
N GLU A 75 -8.75 -20.47 -8.59
CA GLU A 75 -9.70 -19.90 -9.54
C GLU A 75 -9.99 -18.42 -9.26
N TRP A 76 -9.99 -18.03 -7.98
CA TRP A 76 -10.23 -16.66 -7.55
C TRP A 76 -9.16 -15.67 -8.05
N THR A 77 -7.93 -16.12 -8.33
CA THR A 77 -6.85 -15.23 -8.78
C THR A 77 -7.17 -14.60 -10.12
N GLN A 78 -7.88 -15.34 -10.97
CA GLN A 78 -8.26 -14.91 -12.31
C GLN A 78 -9.33 -13.81 -12.28
N THR A 79 -10.01 -13.63 -11.14
CA THR A 79 -11.04 -12.61 -10.91
C THR A 79 -10.69 -11.66 -9.76
N CYS A 80 -9.43 -11.63 -9.33
CA CYS A 80 -8.95 -10.74 -8.28
C CYS A 80 -8.71 -9.34 -8.87
N TYR A 81 -9.75 -8.53 -9.10
CA TYR A 81 -9.61 -7.26 -9.80
C TYR A 81 -9.20 -6.09 -8.88
N CYS A 82 -9.44 -6.18 -7.58
CA CYS A 82 -9.14 -5.10 -6.64
C CYS A 82 -8.44 -5.64 -5.39
N VAL A 83 -7.20 -5.21 -5.17
CA VAL A 83 -6.40 -5.56 -3.97
C VAL A 83 -6.18 -4.32 -3.13
N GLY A 84 -6.38 -4.40 -1.82
CA GLY A 84 -6.02 -3.34 -0.88
C GLY A 84 -4.69 -3.62 -0.21
N LEU A 85 -3.74 -2.69 -0.24
CA LEU A 85 -2.51 -2.76 0.56
C LEU A 85 -2.75 -1.99 1.87
N VAL A 86 -2.75 -2.67 3.03
CA VAL A 86 -3.24 -2.13 4.31
C VAL A 86 -2.30 -2.45 5.45
N TRP A 87 -1.94 -1.43 6.25
CA TRP A 87 -1.11 -1.61 7.45
C TRP A 87 -1.93 -2.17 8.60
N LEU A 88 -1.31 -3.04 9.40
CA LEU A 88 -1.95 -3.57 10.61
C LEU A 88 -2.38 -2.47 11.61
N TRP A 89 -1.76 -1.30 11.54
CA TRP A 89 -2.04 -0.15 12.42
C TRP A 89 -2.88 0.94 11.77
N ASP A 90 -3.41 0.67 10.58
CA ASP A 90 -4.29 1.58 9.87
C ASP A 90 -5.58 1.81 10.68
N ASN A 91 -5.94 3.08 10.94
CA ASN A 91 -7.06 3.43 11.82
C ASN A 91 -8.45 3.00 11.31
N LEU A 92 -8.63 2.56 10.06
CA LEU A 92 -9.88 1.91 9.63
C LEU A 92 -9.86 0.41 9.92
N LEU A 93 -8.68 -0.22 9.92
CA LEU A 93 -8.50 -1.62 10.25
C LEU A 93 -8.36 -1.87 11.76
N TYR A 94 -7.69 -0.98 12.50
CA TYR A 94 -7.41 -1.10 13.93
C TYR A 94 -7.90 0.13 14.69
N ASP A 95 -8.72 -0.05 15.72
CA ASP A 95 -9.16 1.03 16.59
C ASP A 95 -8.30 1.09 17.85
N ALA A 96 -7.38 2.05 17.89
CA ALA A 96 -6.48 2.25 19.02
C ALA A 96 -7.19 2.64 20.33
N LYS A 97 -8.45 3.11 20.29
CA LYS A 97 -9.20 3.46 21.52
C LYS A 97 -9.77 2.23 22.21
N THR A 98 -10.14 1.22 21.44
CA THR A 98 -10.71 -0.04 21.97
C THR A 98 -9.69 -1.18 21.96
N GLY A 99 -8.60 -1.01 21.22
CA GLY A 99 -7.52 -1.97 21.05
C GLY A 99 -7.92 -3.18 20.20
N ARG A 100 -8.84 -3.00 19.25
CA ARG A 100 -9.44 -4.09 18.46
C ARG A 100 -9.32 -3.84 16.96
N PHE A 101 -9.16 -4.92 16.21
CA PHE A 101 -9.38 -4.90 14.76
C PHE A 101 -10.86 -4.71 14.42
N THR A 102 -11.13 -3.99 13.33
CA THR A 102 -12.43 -3.66 12.77
C THR A 102 -12.47 -3.92 11.26
N PRO A 103 -12.23 -5.16 10.80
CA PRO A 103 -12.19 -5.48 9.37
C PRO A 103 -13.49 -5.10 8.65
N GLU A 104 -14.65 -5.21 9.31
CA GLU A 104 -15.95 -4.84 8.73
C GLU A 104 -15.96 -3.37 8.28
N ARG A 105 -15.42 -2.47 9.11
CA ARG A 105 -15.33 -1.04 8.79
C ARG A 105 -14.44 -0.78 7.57
N LEU A 106 -13.33 -1.51 7.45
CA LEU A 106 -12.45 -1.42 6.28
C LEU A 106 -13.15 -1.93 5.02
N ILE A 107 -13.82 -3.08 5.10
CA ILE A 107 -14.52 -3.68 3.96
C ILE A 107 -15.72 -2.85 3.51
N GLU A 108 -16.52 -2.32 4.44
CA GLU A 108 -17.62 -1.41 4.13
C GLU A 108 -17.12 -0.19 3.35
N ARG A 109 -16.05 0.45 3.83
CA ARG A 109 -15.43 1.58 3.12
C ARG A 109 -14.88 1.18 1.75
N GLY A 110 -14.25 0.00 1.64
CA GLY A 110 -13.76 -0.53 0.37
C GLY A 110 -14.88 -0.77 -0.65
N ILE A 111 -16.04 -1.24 -0.20
CA ILE A 111 -17.25 -1.39 -1.02
C ILE A 111 -17.73 -0.03 -1.52
N GLU A 112 -17.85 0.94 -0.60
CA GLU A 112 -18.32 2.29 -0.93
C GLU A 112 -17.40 3.00 -1.92
N ASP A 113 -16.09 2.95 -1.71
CA ASP A 113 -15.14 3.72 -2.50
C ASP A 113 -14.69 3.02 -3.78
N PHE A 114 -14.48 1.70 -3.75
CA PHE A 114 -13.81 0.96 -4.83
C PHE A 114 -14.64 -0.20 -5.41
N GLY A 115 -15.85 -0.42 -4.88
CA GLY A 115 -16.68 -1.57 -5.24
C GLY A 115 -16.28 -2.87 -4.54
N GLY A 116 -15.41 -2.80 -3.53
CA GLY A 116 -15.00 -3.91 -2.66
C GLY A 116 -13.67 -4.51 -3.07
N TYR A 117 -12.95 -5.06 -2.09
CA TYR A 117 -11.69 -5.76 -2.29
C TYR A 117 -11.92 -7.25 -2.57
N ASP A 118 -11.20 -7.82 -3.52
CA ASP A 118 -11.11 -9.27 -3.69
C ASP A 118 -10.03 -9.87 -2.76
N ALA A 119 -8.98 -9.09 -2.48
CA ALA A 119 -7.96 -9.44 -1.52
C ALA A 119 -7.38 -8.23 -0.77
N ILE A 120 -6.77 -8.47 0.38
CA ILE A 120 -6.00 -7.50 1.14
C ILE A 120 -4.61 -8.05 1.42
N VAL A 121 -3.59 -7.22 1.20
CA VAL A 121 -2.25 -7.43 1.74
C VAL A 121 -2.22 -6.77 3.12
N LEU A 122 -2.01 -7.57 4.14
CA LEU A 122 -1.69 -7.07 5.47
C LEU A 122 -0.20 -6.76 5.49
N TRP A 123 0.15 -5.51 5.80
CA TRP A 123 1.53 -5.04 5.85
C TRP A 123 1.98 -4.80 7.29
N HIS A 124 3.21 -5.17 7.63
CA HIS A 124 3.80 -4.97 8.96
C HIS A 124 5.23 -4.40 8.92
N ALA A 125 5.90 -4.35 10.08
CA ALA A 125 7.33 -4.09 10.27
C ALA A 125 7.84 -2.72 9.82
N TYR A 126 7.94 -2.43 8.52
CA TYR A 126 8.51 -1.16 8.03
C TYR A 126 7.52 0.01 8.24
N PRO A 127 7.95 1.16 8.81
CA PRO A 127 9.33 1.62 9.05
C PRO A 127 9.90 1.37 10.46
N VAL A 128 9.26 0.55 11.27
CA VAL A 128 9.59 0.33 12.68
C VAL A 128 10.66 -0.76 12.88
N ILE A 129 10.71 -1.76 12.00
CA ILE A 129 11.66 -2.87 12.11
C ILE A 129 13.12 -2.38 12.19
N GLY A 130 13.91 -2.99 13.07
CA GLY A 130 15.24 -2.51 13.44
C GLY A 130 15.27 -1.57 14.65
N ILE A 131 14.10 -1.18 15.20
CA ILE A 131 14.02 -0.43 16.46
C ILE A 131 14.45 -1.28 17.67
N ASP A 132 14.22 -2.58 17.59
CA ASP A 132 14.63 -3.62 18.54
C ASP A 132 14.92 -4.92 17.80
N ASP A 133 15.16 -6.00 18.55
CA ASP A 133 15.63 -7.28 18.00
C ASP A 133 14.57 -8.11 17.25
N ARG A 134 13.31 -7.65 17.20
CA ARG A 134 12.23 -8.33 16.47
C ARG A 134 12.51 -8.37 14.97
N ASN A 135 12.31 -9.55 14.39
CA ASN A 135 12.39 -9.76 12.94
C ASN A 135 11.02 -9.64 12.26
N GLN A 136 11.00 -9.73 10.93
CA GLN A 136 9.76 -9.65 10.16
C GLN A 136 8.67 -10.64 10.65
N PHE A 137 9.03 -11.86 11.03
CA PHE A 137 8.05 -12.86 11.47
C PHE A 137 7.45 -12.52 12.85
N ASP A 138 8.25 -11.96 13.75
CA ASP A 138 7.78 -11.52 15.07
C ASP A 138 6.70 -10.44 14.94
N PHE A 139 6.83 -9.53 13.96
CA PHE A 139 5.84 -8.50 13.66
C PHE A 139 4.51 -9.04 13.09
N TYR A 140 4.40 -10.35 12.84
CA TYR A 140 3.12 -11.03 12.66
C TYR A 140 2.75 -11.88 13.87
N ARG A 141 3.68 -12.71 14.37
CA ARG A 141 3.42 -13.68 15.43
C ARG A 141 3.05 -13.03 16.76
N ASP A 142 3.56 -11.84 17.03
CA ASP A 142 3.26 -11.10 18.27
C ASP A 142 1.94 -10.34 18.19
N VAL A 143 1.31 -10.20 17.02
CA VAL A 143 0.10 -9.37 16.85
C VAL A 143 -1.12 -10.04 17.51
N PRO A 144 -1.67 -9.50 18.60
CA PRO A 144 -2.82 -10.11 19.27
C PRO A 144 -4.08 -10.10 18.37
N GLY A 145 -4.66 -11.28 18.15
CA GLY A 145 -5.91 -11.44 17.39
C GLY A 145 -5.77 -11.38 15.87
N LEU A 146 -4.56 -11.52 15.34
CA LEU A 146 -4.31 -11.55 13.89
C LEU A 146 -5.01 -12.74 13.20
N ASP A 147 -5.02 -13.91 13.83
CA ASP A 147 -5.76 -15.10 13.37
C ASP A 147 -7.27 -14.83 13.23
N ALA A 148 -7.86 -14.17 14.23
CA ALA A 148 -9.26 -13.77 14.22
C ALA A 148 -9.55 -12.70 13.16
N LEU A 149 -8.61 -11.78 12.91
CA LEU A 149 -8.70 -10.81 11.81
C LEU A 149 -8.74 -11.53 10.46
N VAL A 150 -7.79 -12.43 10.18
CA VAL A 150 -7.74 -13.18 8.91
C VAL A 150 -9.01 -13.99 8.70
N ALA A 151 -9.45 -14.73 9.72
CA ALA A 151 -10.69 -15.50 9.67
C ALA A 151 -11.94 -14.63 9.41
N THR A 152 -11.94 -13.38 9.90
CA THR A 152 -13.05 -12.44 9.67
C THR A 152 -13.02 -11.88 8.25
N LEU A 153 -11.85 -11.55 7.71
CA LEU A 153 -11.70 -11.15 6.31
C LEU A 153 -12.19 -12.24 5.35
N HIS A 154 -11.87 -13.52 5.63
CA HIS A 154 -12.41 -14.64 4.85
C HIS A 154 -13.92 -14.77 4.93
N LYS A 155 -14.53 -14.56 6.11
CA LYS A 155 -16.00 -14.55 6.26
C LYS A 155 -16.66 -13.42 5.48
N LEU A 156 -15.94 -12.30 5.30
CA LEU A 156 -16.36 -11.17 4.46
C LEU A 156 -16.07 -11.40 2.97
N GLY A 157 -15.52 -12.56 2.59
CA GLY A 157 -15.26 -12.95 1.21
C GLY A 157 -13.95 -12.41 0.63
N VAL A 158 -13.03 -11.94 1.47
CA VAL A 158 -11.77 -11.30 1.06
C VAL A 158 -10.59 -12.24 1.32
N LYS A 159 -9.72 -12.36 0.32
CA LYS A 159 -8.47 -13.13 0.40
C LYS A 159 -7.38 -12.36 1.12
N VAL A 160 -6.44 -13.06 1.75
CA VAL A 160 -5.40 -12.42 2.57
C VAL A 160 -4.00 -12.77 2.07
N PHE A 161 -3.19 -11.74 1.88
CA PHE A 161 -1.77 -11.84 1.62
C PHE A 161 -0.99 -11.33 2.83
N LEU A 162 0.16 -11.95 3.07
CA LEU A 162 1.18 -11.43 3.98
C LEU A 162 2.37 -10.93 3.16
N ASP A 163 2.96 -9.78 3.54
CA ASP A 163 4.23 -9.33 2.98
C ASP A 163 5.42 -10.17 3.46
N TYR A 164 6.36 -10.43 2.55
CA TYR A 164 7.66 -11.03 2.83
C TYR A 164 8.76 -10.03 2.46
N ASN A 165 9.63 -9.73 3.43
CA ASN A 165 10.65 -8.69 3.34
C ASN A 165 12.04 -9.34 3.23
N PRO A 166 12.55 -9.59 2.00
CA PRO A 166 13.81 -10.34 1.80
C PRO A 166 15.05 -9.57 2.25
N TRP A 167 14.92 -8.25 2.41
CA TRP A 167 15.98 -7.36 2.88
C TRP A 167 16.13 -7.39 4.41
N ASP A 168 15.20 -8.02 5.13
CA ASP A 168 15.36 -8.24 6.55
C ASP A 168 16.34 -9.39 6.80
N VAL A 169 17.63 -9.07 6.87
CA VAL A 169 18.75 -10.01 7.04
C VAL A 169 19.57 -9.78 8.32
N GLY A 170 19.44 -8.59 8.92
CA GLY A 170 20.22 -8.11 10.06
C GLY A 170 19.53 -8.17 11.41
N THR A 171 18.20 -8.36 11.46
CA THR A 171 17.49 -8.62 12.72
C THR A 171 17.73 -10.06 13.20
N ARG A 172 17.22 -10.39 14.40
CA ARG A 172 17.35 -11.73 14.99
C ARG A 172 16.79 -12.79 14.04
N ARG A 173 17.61 -13.76 13.61
CA ARG A 173 17.13 -14.83 12.73
C ARG A 173 16.16 -15.77 13.44
N ALA A 174 15.12 -16.20 12.73
CA ALA A 174 14.25 -17.27 13.18
C ALA A 174 15.02 -18.60 13.30
N ALA A 175 14.44 -19.55 14.04
CA ALA A 175 15.04 -20.87 14.20
C ALA A 175 15.03 -21.70 12.91
N ARG A 176 14.06 -21.41 12.01
CA ARG A 176 13.91 -22.04 10.70
C ARG A 176 14.46 -21.11 9.61
N PRO A 177 14.85 -21.67 8.44
CA PRO A 177 15.06 -20.86 7.25
C PRO A 177 13.80 -20.06 6.90
N ASP A 178 13.97 -18.87 6.33
CA ASP A 178 12.86 -17.93 6.06
C ASP A 178 11.72 -18.53 5.26
N ALA A 179 12.04 -19.34 4.25
CA ALA A 179 11.03 -20.02 3.45
C ALA A 179 10.15 -20.96 4.29
N ASP A 180 10.74 -21.69 5.23
CA ASP A 180 10.04 -22.63 6.10
C ASP A 180 9.30 -21.91 7.24
N GLU A 181 9.88 -20.81 7.74
CA GLU A 181 9.24 -19.96 8.75
C GLU A 181 8.01 -19.25 8.18
N PHE A 182 8.12 -18.68 6.99
CA PHE A 182 7.03 -18.00 6.31
C PHE A 182 5.94 -18.98 5.85
N ALA A 183 6.31 -20.16 5.35
CA ALA A 183 5.35 -21.21 5.04
C ALA A 183 4.52 -21.58 6.28
N ALA A 184 5.17 -21.78 7.43
CA ALA A 184 4.46 -22.07 8.68
C ALA A 184 3.57 -20.91 9.11
N LEU A 185 4.01 -19.67 8.97
CA LEU A 185 3.20 -18.49 9.27
C LEU A 185 1.91 -18.43 8.40
N LEU A 186 2.03 -18.69 7.09
CA LEU A 186 0.86 -18.77 6.21
C LEU A 186 -0.12 -19.86 6.65
N GLY A 187 0.39 -21.04 7.00
CA GLY A 187 -0.41 -22.15 7.50
C GLY A 187 -1.11 -21.84 8.82
N ASP A 188 -0.38 -21.26 9.78
CA ASP A 188 -0.88 -20.89 11.11
C ASP A 188 -2.03 -19.86 11.02
N LEU A 189 -1.91 -18.87 10.11
CA LEU A 189 -2.91 -17.81 9.92
C LEU A 189 -3.99 -18.17 8.90
N GLY A 190 -3.78 -19.20 8.07
CA GLY A 190 -4.65 -19.55 6.96
C GLY A 190 -4.61 -18.56 5.80
N ALA A 191 -3.54 -17.79 5.64
CA ALA A 191 -3.42 -16.80 4.58
C ALA A 191 -3.32 -17.44 3.18
N ASP A 192 -3.84 -16.76 2.15
CA ASP A 192 -4.02 -17.28 0.80
C ASP A 192 -2.79 -17.07 -0.09
N GLY A 193 -1.97 -16.07 0.22
CA GLY A 193 -0.85 -15.70 -0.64
C GLY A 193 0.24 -14.90 0.05
N VAL A 194 1.29 -14.65 -0.73
CA VAL A 194 2.45 -13.84 -0.32
C VAL A 194 2.61 -12.66 -1.27
N PHE A 195 2.78 -11.50 -0.67
CA PHE A 195 3.24 -10.30 -1.34
C PHE A 195 4.77 -10.22 -1.20
N LEU A 196 5.50 -10.19 -2.31
CA LEU A 196 6.95 -10.28 -2.31
C LEU A 196 7.59 -8.89 -2.44
N ASP A 197 7.92 -8.26 -1.30
CA ASP A 197 8.50 -6.92 -1.30
C ASP A 197 9.88 -6.91 -1.96
N THR A 198 10.15 -5.94 -2.83
CA THR A 198 11.39 -5.78 -3.60
C THR A 198 11.76 -6.92 -4.57
N LEU A 199 10.96 -7.99 -4.65
CA LEU A 199 11.21 -9.15 -5.52
C LEU A 199 10.20 -9.21 -6.64
N LYS A 200 10.69 -9.47 -7.85
CA LYS A 200 9.82 -9.73 -9.01
C LYS A 200 9.18 -11.13 -8.97
N GLU A 201 9.77 -12.05 -8.22
CA GLU A 201 9.43 -13.47 -8.18
C GLU A 201 9.91 -14.14 -6.88
N GLY A 202 9.21 -15.19 -6.48
CA GLY A 202 9.69 -16.11 -5.46
C GLY A 202 10.74 -17.05 -6.05
N SER A 203 11.81 -17.29 -5.29
CA SER A 203 12.80 -18.30 -5.67
C SER A 203 12.19 -19.71 -5.67
N PRO A 204 12.68 -20.66 -6.49
CA PRO A 204 12.12 -22.02 -6.51
C PRO A 204 12.14 -22.74 -5.15
N THR A 205 13.12 -22.42 -4.28
CA THR A 205 13.17 -22.98 -2.93
C THR A 205 12.07 -22.40 -2.05
N PHE A 206 11.82 -21.09 -2.17
CA PHE A 206 10.76 -20.40 -1.44
C PHE A 206 9.38 -20.88 -1.89
N THR A 207 9.11 -20.88 -3.21
CA THR A 207 7.80 -21.28 -3.73
C THR A 207 7.44 -22.71 -3.34
N ARG A 208 8.37 -23.67 -3.47
CA ARG A 208 8.15 -25.06 -3.07
C ARG A 208 7.87 -25.23 -1.58
N ALA A 209 8.49 -24.43 -0.71
CA ALA A 209 8.25 -24.50 0.72
C ALA A 209 6.81 -24.09 1.06
N LEU A 210 6.34 -22.99 0.45
CA LEU A 210 4.98 -22.48 0.63
C LEU A 210 3.93 -23.41 0.00
N GLU A 211 4.19 -23.93 -1.20
CA GLU A 211 3.27 -24.86 -1.89
C GLU A 211 3.12 -26.20 -1.17
N LYS A 212 4.13 -26.61 -0.41
CA LYS A 212 4.04 -27.80 0.45
C LYS A 212 3.04 -27.61 1.59
N GLU A 213 2.96 -26.40 2.13
CA GLU A 213 1.99 -26.05 3.18
C GLU A 213 0.60 -25.85 2.58
N ASN A 214 0.51 -25.05 1.51
CA ASN A 214 -0.73 -24.77 0.81
C ASN A 214 -0.51 -24.88 -0.72
N PRO A 215 -0.94 -25.98 -1.36
CA PRO A 215 -0.79 -26.14 -2.81
C PRO A 215 -1.47 -25.05 -3.65
N ALA A 216 -2.46 -24.36 -3.10
CA ALA A 216 -3.17 -23.27 -3.75
C ALA A 216 -2.58 -21.89 -3.44
N VAL A 217 -1.47 -21.81 -2.67
CA VAL A 217 -0.81 -20.53 -2.35
C VAL A 217 -0.45 -19.77 -3.62
N VAL A 218 -0.55 -18.45 -3.55
CA VAL A 218 -0.27 -17.54 -4.65
C VAL A 218 0.85 -16.57 -4.30
N PHE A 219 1.58 -16.15 -5.32
CA PHE A 219 2.73 -15.27 -5.21
C PHE A 219 2.46 -14.01 -6.02
N GLU A 220 2.59 -12.85 -5.40
CA GLU A 220 2.46 -11.56 -6.07
C GLU A 220 3.78 -10.79 -5.95
N GLY A 221 4.52 -10.73 -7.05
CA GLY A 221 5.82 -10.06 -7.13
C GLY A 221 5.73 -8.59 -7.53
N GLU A 222 6.69 -7.79 -7.07
CA GLU A 222 6.82 -6.36 -7.40
C GLU A 222 7.30 -6.12 -8.85
N SER A 223 6.76 -5.07 -9.47
CA SER A 223 7.21 -4.48 -10.74
C SER A 223 6.95 -5.31 -12.00
N ARG A 224 7.82 -6.24 -12.39
CA ARG A 224 7.64 -7.03 -13.63
C ARG A 224 8.09 -8.45 -13.39
N LEU A 225 7.13 -9.35 -13.28
CA LEU A 225 7.35 -10.80 -13.27
C LEU A 225 8.02 -11.24 -14.58
N PRO A 226 9.19 -11.91 -14.55
CA PRO A 226 9.80 -12.45 -15.75
C PRO A 226 8.89 -13.46 -16.46
N LEU A 227 8.97 -13.47 -17.79
CA LEU A 227 8.07 -14.25 -18.65
C LEU A 227 8.02 -15.74 -18.25
N THR A 228 9.17 -16.34 -17.95
CA THR A 228 9.29 -17.75 -17.55
C THR A 228 8.61 -18.08 -16.22
N ARG A 229 8.37 -17.07 -15.37
CA ARG A 229 7.75 -17.23 -14.05
C ARG A 229 6.22 -17.07 -14.10
N ILE A 230 5.64 -16.70 -15.24
CA ILE A 230 4.16 -16.71 -15.42
C ILE A 230 3.60 -18.13 -15.26
N GLY A 231 4.42 -19.15 -15.54
CA GLY A 231 4.07 -20.55 -15.34
C GLY A 231 4.07 -21.01 -13.88
N ASP A 232 4.49 -20.20 -12.91
CA ASP A 232 4.45 -20.56 -11.49
C ASP A 232 4.07 -19.40 -10.54
N HIS A 233 3.64 -18.26 -11.10
CA HIS A 233 3.08 -17.12 -10.37
C HIS A 233 1.76 -16.71 -11.03
N ALA A 234 0.66 -16.82 -10.27
CA ALA A 234 -0.68 -16.56 -10.82
C ALA A 234 -1.02 -15.05 -10.86
N LEU A 235 -0.29 -14.25 -10.09
CA LEU A 235 -0.52 -12.82 -9.87
C LEU A 235 0.80 -12.06 -10.04
N SER A 236 0.73 -10.79 -10.41
CA SER A 236 1.88 -9.89 -10.32
C SER A 236 1.48 -8.43 -10.23
N TRP A 237 2.37 -7.63 -9.66
CA TRP A 237 2.14 -6.21 -9.50
C TRP A 237 2.75 -5.39 -10.62
N ALA A 238 1.97 -4.52 -11.26
CA ALA A 238 2.37 -3.62 -12.32
C ALA A 238 2.68 -2.21 -11.78
N GLN A 239 3.76 -2.11 -10.99
CA GLN A 239 4.18 -0.87 -10.35
C GLN A 239 5.02 0.02 -11.30
N TRP A 240 4.60 1.29 -11.47
CA TRP A 240 5.23 2.31 -12.33
C TRP A 240 5.36 1.87 -13.80
N PHE A 241 4.23 1.60 -14.44
CA PHE A 241 4.17 1.32 -15.87
C PHE A 241 3.75 2.61 -16.59
N ALA A 242 4.66 3.15 -17.42
CA ALA A 242 4.28 4.17 -18.39
C ALA A 242 3.63 3.50 -19.60
N ASP A 243 2.65 4.17 -20.19
CA ASP A 243 1.88 3.68 -21.32
C ASP A 243 2.08 4.61 -22.53
N SER A 244 1.73 4.13 -23.72
CA SER A 244 1.66 4.92 -24.94
C SER A 244 0.34 5.69 -25.04
N ARG A 245 0.29 6.70 -25.93
CA ARG A 245 -0.91 7.53 -26.18
C ARG A 245 -2.12 6.66 -26.53
N ALA A 246 -2.02 5.93 -27.65
CA ALA A 246 -2.89 4.78 -27.86
C ALA A 246 -2.48 3.72 -26.83
N PRO A 247 -3.40 3.23 -25.98
CA PRO A 247 -3.03 2.33 -24.90
C PRO A 247 -2.38 1.07 -25.46
N GLY A 248 -1.22 0.73 -24.89
CA GLY A 248 -0.55 -0.52 -25.18
C GLY A 248 -1.21 -1.70 -24.47
N VAL A 249 -0.62 -2.88 -24.65
CA VAL A 249 -1.08 -4.10 -23.99
C VAL A 249 -0.10 -4.60 -22.94
N LEU A 250 -0.62 -5.14 -21.85
CA LEU A 250 0.19 -5.73 -20.78
C LEU A 250 0.79 -7.05 -21.24
N ARG A 251 2.13 -7.13 -21.29
CA ARG A 251 2.86 -8.29 -21.81
C ARG A 251 2.41 -9.60 -21.16
N ALA A 252 2.36 -9.63 -19.83
CA ALA A 252 2.01 -10.85 -19.10
C ALA A 252 0.58 -11.30 -19.38
N HIS A 253 -0.35 -10.36 -19.57
CA HIS A 253 -1.75 -10.67 -19.83
C HIS A 253 -2.01 -11.06 -21.31
N VAL A 254 -1.23 -10.51 -22.25
CA VAL A 254 -1.21 -11.03 -23.63
C VAL A 254 -0.71 -12.46 -23.65
N PHE A 255 0.32 -12.78 -22.86
CA PHE A 255 0.90 -14.11 -22.78
C PHE A 255 -0.06 -15.15 -22.17
N GLU A 256 -0.72 -14.81 -21.06
CA GLU A 256 -1.71 -15.64 -20.39
C GLU A 256 -2.87 -14.77 -19.87
N ARG A 257 -4.08 -14.96 -20.41
CA ARG A 257 -5.27 -14.16 -20.07
C ARG A 257 -5.80 -14.43 -18.66
N ARG A 258 -5.46 -15.57 -18.06
CA ARG A 258 -5.80 -15.91 -16.67
C ARG A 258 -4.86 -15.26 -15.63
N HIS A 259 -3.70 -14.75 -16.07
CA HIS A 259 -2.77 -14.05 -15.19
C HIS A 259 -3.31 -12.65 -14.88
N MET A 260 -3.56 -12.39 -13.59
CA MET A 260 -4.08 -11.11 -13.14
C MET A 260 -2.94 -10.22 -12.71
N LEU A 261 -2.87 -9.03 -13.32
CA LEU A 261 -1.95 -7.98 -12.91
C LEU A 261 -2.69 -6.89 -12.15
N HIS A 262 -2.06 -6.35 -11.12
CA HIS A 262 -2.59 -5.22 -10.38
C HIS A 262 -1.80 -3.96 -10.67
N HIS A 263 -2.42 -2.96 -11.27
CA HIS A 263 -1.76 -1.68 -11.53
C HIS A 263 -1.66 -0.82 -10.26
N THR A 264 -0.58 -0.06 -10.11
CA THR A 264 -0.50 1.02 -9.12
C THR A 264 0.50 2.12 -9.50
N ARG A 265 0.19 3.35 -9.11
CA ARG A 265 1.14 4.46 -9.00
C ARG A 265 1.00 5.15 -7.64
N ARG A 266 1.62 4.54 -6.62
CA ARG A 266 1.38 4.83 -5.19
C ARG A 266 1.59 6.28 -4.71
N TRP A 267 2.28 7.13 -5.47
CA TRP A 267 2.55 8.52 -5.08
C TRP A 267 1.81 9.56 -5.92
N ASN A 268 1.07 9.11 -6.92
CA ASN A 268 0.32 9.98 -7.80
C ASN A 268 -1.03 10.30 -7.17
N ARG A 269 -1.51 11.53 -7.37
CA ARG A 269 -2.82 12.01 -6.91
C ARG A 269 -3.92 11.78 -7.94
N ASP A 270 -3.50 11.47 -9.16
CA ASP A 270 -4.33 11.08 -10.29
C ASP A 270 -3.95 9.65 -10.71
N HIS A 271 -4.91 8.74 -10.63
CA HIS A 271 -4.77 7.31 -10.95
C HIS A 271 -5.43 6.94 -12.29
N SER A 272 -5.91 7.91 -13.07
CA SER A 272 -6.63 7.65 -14.31
C SER A 272 -5.81 6.89 -15.34
N ASP A 273 -4.49 7.13 -15.42
CA ASP A 273 -3.61 6.45 -16.37
C ASP A 273 -3.61 4.92 -16.16
N GLU A 274 -3.37 4.48 -14.93
CA GLU A 274 -3.31 3.06 -14.62
C GLU A 274 -4.69 2.41 -14.52
N LEU A 275 -5.74 3.15 -14.13
CA LEU A 275 -7.13 2.69 -14.20
C LEU A 275 -7.53 2.40 -15.65
N GLN A 276 -7.23 3.32 -16.57
CA GLN A 276 -7.51 3.15 -17.99
C GLN A 276 -6.72 1.98 -18.58
N SER A 277 -5.42 1.87 -18.25
CA SER A 277 -4.58 0.78 -18.74
C SER A 277 -5.10 -0.59 -18.26
N ALA A 278 -5.46 -0.70 -16.98
CA ALA A 278 -6.07 -1.92 -16.43
C ALA A 278 -7.41 -2.25 -17.11
N TRP A 279 -8.26 -1.24 -17.32
CA TRP A 279 -9.58 -1.41 -17.93
C TRP A 279 -9.53 -1.95 -19.37
N VAL A 280 -8.71 -1.36 -20.24
CA VAL A 280 -8.60 -1.82 -21.65
C VAL A 280 -7.91 -3.16 -21.79
N ASN A 281 -7.10 -3.57 -20.80
CA ASN A 281 -6.46 -4.88 -20.80
C ASN A 281 -7.32 -5.97 -20.15
N GLY A 282 -8.26 -5.60 -19.27
CA GLY A 282 -9.04 -6.55 -18.47
C GLY A 282 -8.33 -7.00 -17.19
N CYS A 283 -7.44 -6.16 -16.65
CA CYS A 283 -6.63 -6.42 -15.46
C CYS A 283 -7.13 -5.66 -14.23
N GLY A 284 -6.52 -5.92 -13.08
CA GLY A 284 -6.88 -5.36 -11.78
C GLY A 284 -6.07 -4.14 -11.35
N ILE A 285 -6.39 -3.66 -10.16
CA ILE A 285 -5.81 -2.47 -9.51
C ILE A 285 -5.42 -2.84 -8.08
N LEU A 286 -4.27 -2.34 -7.64
CA LEU A 286 -3.89 -2.33 -6.24
C LEU A 286 -4.10 -0.93 -5.68
N VAL A 287 -5.04 -0.84 -4.74
CA VAL A 287 -5.41 0.37 -4.01
C VAL A 287 -4.44 0.57 -2.87
N TRP A 288 -3.78 1.73 -2.88
CA TRP A 288 -2.80 2.12 -1.89
C TRP A 288 -3.05 3.57 -1.46
N GLU A 289 -3.73 3.76 -0.32
CA GLU A 289 -4.12 5.10 0.17
C GLU A 289 -3.19 5.67 1.24
N SER A 290 -2.46 4.82 1.97
CA SER A 290 -1.49 5.22 2.98
C SER A 290 -0.14 4.63 2.65
N VAL A 291 0.83 5.38 2.16
CA VAL A 291 2.16 4.82 1.84
C VAL A 291 3.03 4.87 3.07
N PHE A 292 3.13 3.72 3.76
CA PHE A 292 3.92 3.59 4.99
C PHE A 292 3.56 4.68 6.02
N SER A 293 2.27 4.92 6.24
CA SER A 293 1.77 5.98 7.14
C SER A 293 2.06 7.41 6.67
N ALA A 294 2.20 7.61 5.36
CA ALA A 294 2.04 8.89 4.69
C ALA A 294 0.75 8.85 3.85
N TRP A 295 -0.20 9.73 4.15
CA TRP A 295 -1.44 9.80 3.40
C TRP A 295 -1.21 10.22 1.95
N VAL A 296 -1.67 9.39 1.01
CA VAL A 296 -1.72 9.70 -0.43
C VAL A 296 -3.18 9.76 -0.91
N GLY A 297 -4.07 8.89 -0.45
CA GLY A 297 -5.51 8.95 -0.76
C GLY A 297 -5.87 8.93 -2.25
N TRP A 298 -7.16 8.75 -2.56
CA TRP A 298 -7.68 8.76 -3.92
C TRP A 298 -8.78 9.81 -4.07
N ASN A 299 -8.71 10.64 -5.12
CA ASN A 299 -9.76 11.62 -5.40
C ASN A 299 -11.12 10.94 -5.71
N ALA A 300 -12.21 11.71 -5.70
CA ALA A 300 -13.54 11.14 -5.86
C ALA A 300 -13.79 10.54 -7.25
N ARG A 301 -13.16 11.12 -8.29
CA ARG A 301 -13.21 10.60 -9.67
C ARG A 301 -12.62 9.21 -9.78
N ASP A 302 -11.41 9.01 -9.28
CA ASP A 302 -10.68 7.76 -9.43
C ASP A 302 -11.32 6.65 -8.60
N ARG A 303 -11.81 6.96 -7.39
CA ARG A 303 -12.64 6.06 -6.57
C ARG A 303 -13.90 5.61 -7.33
N SER A 304 -14.68 6.58 -7.83
CA SER A 304 -15.91 6.26 -8.58
C SER A 304 -15.63 5.44 -9.85
N THR A 305 -14.51 5.72 -10.53
CA THR A 305 -14.05 4.99 -11.71
C THR A 305 -13.74 3.55 -11.38
N LEU A 306 -12.94 3.29 -10.33
CA LEU A 306 -12.62 1.92 -9.92
C LEU A 306 -13.88 1.14 -9.49
N ARG A 307 -14.78 1.76 -8.73
CA ARG A 307 -16.06 1.15 -8.33
C ARG A 307 -16.92 0.72 -9.52
N ARG A 308 -16.92 1.50 -10.61
CA ARG A 308 -17.62 1.16 -11.86
C ARG A 308 -16.90 0.03 -12.59
N MET A 309 -15.57 0.09 -12.66
CA MET A 309 -14.73 -0.92 -13.31
C MET A 309 -14.91 -2.30 -12.65
N THR A 310 -14.71 -2.39 -11.33
CA THR A 310 -14.74 -3.67 -10.60
C THR A 310 -16.08 -4.37 -10.71
N ALA A 311 -17.18 -3.61 -10.65
CA ALA A 311 -18.53 -4.15 -10.83
C ALA A 311 -18.73 -4.77 -12.22
N ALA A 312 -18.24 -4.12 -13.28
CA ALA A 312 -18.33 -4.64 -14.64
C ALA A 312 -17.34 -5.80 -14.89
N GLN A 313 -16.10 -5.68 -14.42
CA GLN A 313 -15.08 -6.73 -14.54
C GLN A 313 -15.54 -8.04 -13.90
N ARG A 314 -16.08 -7.98 -12.67
CA ARG A 314 -16.61 -9.18 -12.00
C ARG A 314 -17.82 -9.78 -12.73
N ALA A 315 -18.70 -8.93 -13.27
CA ALA A 315 -19.89 -9.38 -14.00
C ALA A 315 -19.55 -10.07 -15.33
N PHE A 316 -18.49 -9.64 -15.99
CA PHE A 316 -18.08 -10.10 -17.33
C PHE A 316 -16.71 -10.79 -17.35
N SER A 317 -16.26 -11.30 -16.20
CA SER A 317 -14.98 -12.01 -16.10
C SER A 317 -14.86 -13.19 -17.06
N PRO A 318 -15.92 -14.00 -17.35
CA PRO A 318 -15.78 -15.07 -18.34
C PRO A 318 -15.41 -14.53 -19.73
N VAL A 319 -15.97 -13.39 -20.12
CA VAL A 319 -15.70 -12.73 -21.42
C VAL A 319 -14.29 -12.14 -21.44
N LEU A 320 -13.86 -11.51 -20.35
CA LEU A 320 -12.51 -10.94 -20.23
C LEU A 320 -11.42 -12.01 -20.24
N ILE A 321 -11.64 -13.16 -19.60
CA ILE A 321 -10.62 -14.19 -19.42
C ILE A 321 -10.62 -15.19 -20.60
N GLY A 322 -11.78 -15.70 -20.95
CA GLY A 322 -11.94 -16.79 -21.93
C GLY A 322 -12.41 -16.35 -23.32
N GLY A 323 -12.73 -15.06 -23.51
CA GLY A 323 -13.19 -14.53 -24.78
C GLY A 323 -12.08 -14.16 -25.76
N GLU A 324 -12.46 -13.97 -27.02
CA GLU A 324 -11.57 -13.40 -28.03
C GLU A 324 -11.33 -11.92 -27.71
N TRP A 325 -10.06 -11.53 -27.60
CA TRP A 325 -9.66 -10.16 -27.30
C TRP A 325 -9.08 -9.46 -28.52
N THR A 326 -9.68 -8.33 -28.89
CA THR A 326 -9.16 -7.41 -29.91
C THR A 326 -8.80 -6.07 -29.24
N PRO A 327 -7.52 -5.87 -28.88
CA PRO A 327 -7.06 -4.57 -28.37
C PRO A 327 -7.06 -3.53 -29.49
N LEU A 328 -7.41 -2.29 -29.13
CA LEU A 328 -7.56 -1.18 -30.08
C LEU A 328 -8.48 -1.58 -31.24
N THR A 329 -9.71 -1.92 -30.88
CA THR A 329 -10.72 -2.36 -31.85
C THR A 329 -10.94 -1.29 -32.93
N PRO A 330 -11.03 -1.68 -34.22
CA PRO A 330 -11.32 -0.74 -35.30
C PRO A 330 -12.74 -0.16 -35.23
N GLU A 331 -13.61 -0.71 -34.39
CA GLU A 331 -15.00 -0.29 -34.22
C GLU A 331 -15.14 1.10 -33.57
N VAL A 332 -14.08 1.64 -32.95
CA VAL A 332 -14.09 3.02 -32.45
C VAL A 332 -14.07 4.01 -33.62
N THR A 333 -15.03 4.93 -33.65
CA THR A 333 -15.16 5.89 -34.76
C THR A 333 -13.94 6.82 -34.86
N ASP A 334 -13.69 7.37 -36.06
CA ASP A 334 -12.60 8.33 -36.26
C ASP A 334 -12.76 9.59 -35.39
N ALA A 335 -14.01 10.06 -35.20
CA ALA A 335 -14.29 11.21 -34.35
C ALA A 335 -13.96 10.93 -32.87
N ALA A 336 -14.36 9.76 -32.35
CA ALA A 336 -14.02 9.34 -31.00
C ALA A 336 -12.51 9.14 -30.84
N ARG A 337 -11.83 8.51 -31.80
CA ARG A 337 -10.36 8.35 -31.78
C ARG A 337 -9.61 9.68 -31.84
N ALA A 338 -10.07 10.62 -32.65
CA ALA A 338 -9.48 11.95 -32.74
C ALA A 338 -9.60 12.72 -31.41
N HIS A 339 -10.71 12.52 -30.68
CA HIS A 339 -10.90 13.04 -29.32
C HIS A 339 -9.97 12.39 -28.29
N GLY A 340 -9.51 11.15 -28.54
CA GLY A 340 -8.68 10.38 -27.61
C GLY A 340 -9.41 9.21 -26.95
N VAL A 341 -10.55 8.79 -27.51
CA VAL A 341 -11.25 7.57 -27.09
C VAL A 341 -10.59 6.35 -27.73
N PHE A 342 -10.29 5.35 -26.91
CA PHE A 342 -9.77 4.05 -27.33
C PHE A 342 -10.55 2.94 -26.65
N ALA A 343 -10.58 1.75 -27.27
CA ALA A 343 -11.30 0.62 -26.70
C ALA A 343 -10.65 -0.73 -27.02
N SER A 344 -10.82 -1.68 -26.10
CA SER A 344 -10.67 -3.10 -26.39
C SER A 344 -12.05 -3.74 -26.55
N ARG A 345 -12.13 -4.78 -27.38
CA ARG A 345 -13.32 -5.62 -27.58
C ARG A 345 -13.02 -7.02 -27.08
N PHE A 346 -13.94 -7.58 -26.30
CA PHE A 346 -13.92 -8.96 -25.82
C PHE A 346 -15.20 -9.66 -26.25
N GLU A 347 -15.11 -10.88 -26.78
CA GLU A 347 -16.28 -11.62 -27.23
C GLU A 347 -16.27 -13.07 -26.78
N LEU A 348 -17.38 -13.52 -26.20
CA LEU A 348 -17.59 -14.92 -25.85
C LEU A 348 -19.08 -15.26 -25.87
N ALA A 349 -19.44 -16.34 -26.57
CA ALA A 349 -20.78 -16.92 -26.54
C ALA A 349 -21.91 -15.88 -26.77
N ASP A 350 -21.78 -15.09 -27.83
CA ASP A 350 -22.75 -14.05 -28.26
C ASP A 350 -22.95 -12.91 -27.23
N VAL A 351 -21.95 -12.72 -26.38
CA VAL A 351 -21.78 -11.54 -25.53
C VAL A 351 -20.53 -10.80 -25.99
N THR A 352 -20.67 -9.51 -26.28
CA THR A 352 -19.55 -8.65 -26.62
C THR A 352 -19.43 -7.54 -25.58
N PHE A 353 -18.22 -7.33 -25.08
CA PHE A 353 -17.90 -6.32 -24.08
C PHE A 353 -16.81 -5.40 -24.61
N TRP A 354 -17.11 -4.11 -24.69
CA TRP A 354 -16.14 -3.07 -25.04
C TRP A 354 -15.73 -2.30 -23.79
N THR A 355 -14.43 -2.17 -23.60
CA THR A 355 -13.83 -1.38 -22.52
C THR A 355 -13.24 -0.10 -23.10
N LEU A 356 -13.99 0.99 -23.03
CA LEU A 356 -13.63 2.30 -23.57
C LEU A 356 -12.92 3.14 -22.50
N ILE A 357 -11.93 3.92 -22.93
CA ILE A 357 -11.23 4.94 -22.14
C ILE A 357 -11.23 6.27 -22.88
N ASN A 358 -10.99 7.36 -22.16
CA ASN A 358 -10.78 8.68 -22.74
C ASN A 358 -9.47 9.29 -22.23
N ARG A 359 -8.51 9.49 -23.14
CA ARG A 359 -7.22 10.11 -22.83
C ARG A 359 -7.30 11.64 -22.68
N SER A 360 -8.39 12.26 -23.13
CA SER A 360 -8.64 13.70 -22.99
C SER A 360 -9.14 14.06 -21.59
N ASP A 361 -8.99 15.33 -21.23
CA ASP A 361 -9.60 15.94 -20.04
C ASP A 361 -11.10 16.21 -20.24
N ASP A 362 -11.52 16.38 -21.49
CA ASP A 362 -12.91 16.65 -21.84
C ASP A 362 -13.71 15.37 -22.11
N ASP A 363 -14.98 15.37 -21.70
CA ASP A 363 -15.94 14.33 -22.03
C ASP A 363 -16.12 14.17 -23.55
N PHE A 364 -16.24 12.93 -24.01
CA PHE A 364 -16.73 12.63 -25.35
C PHE A 364 -18.20 12.20 -25.26
N ASP A 365 -19.11 13.00 -25.79
CA ASP A 365 -20.53 12.63 -25.95
C ASP A 365 -20.88 12.57 -27.43
N GLY A 366 -21.00 11.35 -27.96
CA GLY A 366 -21.21 11.18 -29.38
C GLY A 366 -21.20 9.74 -29.83
N LEU A 367 -21.06 9.56 -31.14
CA LEU A 367 -21.01 8.26 -31.78
C LEU A 367 -19.65 7.60 -31.52
N ALA A 368 -19.60 6.69 -30.54
CA ALA A 368 -18.35 6.12 -30.05
C ALA A 368 -17.97 4.84 -30.78
N LEU A 369 -18.95 3.98 -31.11
CA LEU A 369 -18.73 2.67 -31.71
C LEU A 369 -19.59 2.45 -32.95
N CYS A 370 -19.03 1.79 -33.96
CA CYS A 370 -19.74 1.21 -35.10
C CYS A 370 -19.33 -0.26 -35.21
N SER A 371 -20.23 -1.18 -34.91
CA SER A 371 -19.99 -2.63 -35.00
C SER A 371 -20.69 -3.24 -36.22
N GLU A 372 -20.17 -4.36 -36.73
CA GLU A 372 -20.80 -5.08 -37.85
C GLU A 372 -22.11 -5.77 -37.41
N ASP A 373 -22.22 -6.13 -36.13
CA ASP A 373 -23.42 -6.74 -35.55
C ASP A 373 -24.08 -5.80 -34.52
N MET A 374 -25.11 -5.11 -34.98
CA MET A 374 -25.88 -4.15 -34.19
C MET A 374 -27.10 -4.77 -33.49
N VAL A 375 -27.39 -6.05 -33.72
CA VAL A 375 -28.61 -6.71 -33.21
C VAL A 375 -28.38 -7.21 -31.79
N GLY A 376 -29.25 -6.87 -30.85
CA GLY A 376 -29.18 -7.39 -29.47
C GLY A 376 -29.59 -6.35 -28.44
N ASP A 377 -29.48 -6.72 -27.17
CA ASP A 377 -29.67 -5.78 -26.06
C ASP A 377 -28.35 -5.08 -25.76
N TRP A 378 -28.36 -3.74 -25.68
CA TRP A 378 -27.17 -2.91 -25.45
C TRP A 378 -27.26 -2.16 -24.13
N TYR A 379 -26.16 -2.11 -23.39
CA TYR A 379 -26.08 -1.45 -22.09
C TYR A 379 -24.73 -0.74 -21.91
N ASP A 380 -24.76 0.43 -21.28
CA ASP A 380 -23.61 0.96 -20.55
C ASP A 380 -23.65 0.33 -19.15
N VAL A 381 -22.76 -0.62 -18.90
CA VAL A 381 -22.69 -1.37 -17.65
C VAL A 381 -21.87 -0.66 -16.57
N THR A 382 -21.23 0.46 -16.92
CA THR A 382 -20.52 1.33 -15.98
C THR A 382 -21.40 2.44 -15.44
N GLU A 383 -22.18 3.11 -16.28
CA GLU A 383 -23.19 4.10 -15.87
C GLU A 383 -24.48 3.41 -15.38
N GLY A 384 -24.78 2.22 -15.91
CA GLY A 384 -25.96 1.43 -15.55
C GLY A 384 -27.21 1.85 -16.29
N VAL A 385 -27.09 2.11 -17.60
CA VAL A 385 -28.19 2.54 -18.48
C VAL A 385 -28.30 1.69 -19.75
N PRO A 386 -29.52 1.45 -20.27
CA PRO A 386 -29.68 0.84 -21.58
C PRO A 386 -29.22 1.81 -22.69
N LEU A 387 -28.66 1.26 -23.76
CA LEU A 387 -28.20 2.02 -24.93
C LEU A 387 -29.07 1.69 -26.14
N THR A 388 -29.16 2.65 -27.05
CA THR A 388 -29.75 2.43 -28.37
C THR A 388 -28.62 2.30 -29.39
N ALA A 389 -28.64 1.22 -30.15
CA ALA A 389 -27.77 0.96 -31.28
C ALA A 389 -28.60 1.16 -32.55
N ASP A 390 -28.17 2.06 -33.43
CA ASP A 390 -28.84 2.34 -34.70
C ASP A 390 -27.94 1.99 -35.90
N SER A 391 -28.35 2.36 -37.12
CA SER A 391 -27.55 2.10 -38.32
C SER A 391 -26.23 2.86 -38.37
N ASP A 392 -26.14 3.97 -37.64
CA ASP A 392 -24.97 4.84 -37.62
C ASP A 392 -23.99 4.39 -36.54
N GLY A 393 -24.45 3.74 -35.46
CA GLY A 393 -23.60 3.16 -34.43
C GLY A 393 -24.22 3.22 -33.03
N VAL A 394 -23.37 3.27 -32.02
CA VAL A 394 -23.75 3.44 -30.61
C VAL A 394 -23.25 4.79 -30.11
N ARG A 395 -24.20 5.62 -29.66
CA ARG A 395 -23.91 6.88 -28.99
C ARG A 395 -23.79 6.69 -27.49
N VAL A 396 -22.71 7.20 -26.91
CA VAL A 396 -22.46 7.10 -25.45
C VAL A 396 -21.57 8.25 -25.00
N LEU A 397 -21.67 8.57 -23.71
CA LEU A 397 -20.71 9.40 -23.00
C LEU A 397 -19.48 8.56 -22.60
N VAL A 398 -18.28 9.05 -22.91
CA VAL A 398 -17.02 8.54 -22.35
C VAL A 398 -16.38 9.67 -21.55
N PRO A 399 -16.45 9.61 -20.19
CA PRO A 399 -15.99 10.71 -19.35
C PRO A 399 -14.51 11.03 -19.56
N GLY A 400 -14.14 12.31 -19.52
CA GLY A 400 -12.76 12.78 -19.55
C GLY A 400 -11.93 12.11 -18.46
N ARG A 401 -10.74 11.63 -18.81
CA ARG A 401 -9.87 10.82 -17.94
C ARG A 401 -10.54 9.56 -17.36
N GLY A 402 -11.74 9.19 -17.79
CA GLY A 402 -12.56 8.11 -17.24
C GLY A 402 -12.68 6.88 -18.14
N VAL A 403 -13.69 6.06 -17.83
CA VAL A 403 -13.97 4.80 -18.52
C VAL A 403 -15.47 4.61 -18.78
N THR A 404 -15.76 3.90 -19.87
CA THR A 404 -17.12 3.44 -20.21
C THR A 404 -17.07 1.97 -20.62
N GLY A 405 -18.03 1.17 -20.14
CA GLY A 405 -18.18 -0.24 -20.49
C GLY A 405 -19.46 -0.48 -21.26
N ILE A 406 -19.36 -0.87 -22.54
CA ILE A 406 -20.53 -1.21 -23.34
C ILE A 406 -20.64 -2.72 -23.45
N VAL A 407 -21.83 -3.28 -23.21
CA VAL A 407 -22.12 -4.69 -23.43
C VAL A 407 -23.26 -4.85 -24.41
N ARG A 408 -23.03 -5.71 -25.41
CA ARG A 408 -24.06 -6.24 -26.31
C ARG A 408 -24.33 -7.69 -25.96
N VAL A 409 -25.61 -8.02 -25.78
CA VAL A 409 -26.10 -9.38 -25.55
C VAL A 409 -26.94 -9.81 -26.73
N GLY A 410 -26.39 -10.69 -27.58
CA GLY A 410 -27.09 -11.22 -28.74
C GLY A 410 -28.17 -12.25 -28.39
N ALA A 411 -28.88 -12.74 -29.40
CA ALA A 411 -30.06 -13.60 -29.21
C ALA A 411 -29.73 -14.97 -28.59
N THR A 412 -28.53 -15.49 -28.81
CA THR A 412 -28.09 -16.82 -28.37
C THR A 412 -27.30 -16.81 -27.06
N ALA A 413 -27.03 -15.62 -26.51
CA ALA A 413 -26.39 -15.48 -25.22
C ALA A 413 -27.17 -16.17 -24.10
N GLY A 414 -26.45 -16.81 -23.18
CA GLY A 414 -27.03 -17.54 -22.05
C GLY A 414 -27.89 -16.67 -21.13
N GLY A 415 -28.95 -17.27 -20.56
CA GLY A 415 -29.93 -16.54 -19.72
C GLY A 415 -29.31 -15.84 -18.50
N SER A 416 -28.29 -16.44 -17.87
CA SER A 416 -27.56 -15.81 -16.76
C SER A 416 -26.85 -14.53 -17.19
N CYS A 417 -26.12 -14.56 -18.32
CA CYS A 417 -25.42 -13.39 -18.85
C CYS A 417 -26.39 -12.26 -19.21
N ARG A 418 -27.53 -12.59 -19.83
CA ARG A 418 -28.58 -11.59 -20.13
C ARG A 418 -29.12 -10.94 -18.86
N ALA A 419 -29.38 -11.73 -17.83
CA ALA A 419 -29.85 -11.21 -16.54
C ALA A 419 -28.80 -10.31 -15.87
N THR A 420 -27.52 -10.70 -15.90
CA THR A 420 -26.40 -9.91 -15.38
C THR A 420 -26.26 -8.58 -16.12
N ALA A 421 -26.23 -8.60 -17.45
CA ALA A 421 -26.12 -7.38 -18.25
C ALA A 421 -27.29 -6.43 -18.03
N ARG A 422 -28.52 -6.96 -18.01
CA ARG A 422 -29.71 -6.15 -17.72
C ARG A 422 -29.68 -5.57 -16.32
N ARG A 423 -29.31 -6.34 -15.29
CA ARG A 423 -29.22 -5.87 -13.91
C ARG A 423 -28.19 -4.75 -13.79
N LEU A 424 -27.00 -4.98 -14.33
CA LEU A 424 -25.90 -4.03 -14.22
C LEU A 424 -26.17 -2.76 -15.05
N GLY A 425 -26.70 -2.93 -16.26
CA GLY A 425 -27.15 -1.88 -17.17
C GLY A 425 -28.47 -1.18 -16.80
N SER A 426 -29.00 -1.44 -15.60
CA SER A 426 -30.16 -0.71 -15.05
C SER A 426 -29.96 -0.31 -13.59
N LEU A 427 -28.74 -0.43 -13.07
CA LEU A 427 -28.36 0.01 -11.72
C LEU A 427 -27.41 1.21 -11.81
N PRO A 428 -27.92 2.44 -11.67
CA PRO A 428 -27.14 3.66 -11.86
C PRO A 428 -25.90 3.73 -10.98
N ARG A 429 -24.74 4.01 -11.61
CA ARG A 429 -23.44 4.19 -10.96
C ARG A 429 -22.68 5.34 -11.64
N ALA A 430 -23.16 6.55 -11.38
CA ALA A 430 -22.65 7.75 -12.01
C ALA A 430 -21.15 7.96 -11.79
N HIS A 431 -20.49 8.44 -12.84
CA HIS A 431 -19.13 8.96 -12.78
C HIS A 431 -19.12 10.26 -11.96
N ILE A 432 -18.08 10.44 -11.14
CA ILE A 432 -17.83 11.68 -10.41
C ILE A 432 -16.63 12.36 -11.09
N ASN A 433 -16.72 13.63 -11.49
CA ASN A 433 -15.62 14.31 -12.18
C ASN A 433 -14.66 15.09 -11.23
N ASP A 434 -14.83 14.95 -9.91
CA ASP A 434 -13.98 15.66 -8.94
C ASP A 434 -12.64 14.94 -8.73
N ALA A 435 -11.61 15.48 -9.37
CA ALA A 435 -10.21 15.05 -9.26
C ALA A 435 -9.43 15.77 -8.13
N THR A 436 -10.11 16.50 -7.24
CA THR A 436 -9.46 17.21 -6.14
C THR A 436 -8.78 16.23 -5.19
N PHE A 437 -7.49 16.44 -4.92
CA PHE A 437 -6.72 15.65 -3.96
C PHE A 437 -7.34 15.74 -2.56
N PRO A 438 -7.69 14.60 -1.93
CA PRO A 438 -8.30 14.60 -0.61
C PRO A 438 -7.24 14.79 0.47
N ALA A 439 -6.70 16.00 0.62
CA ALA A 439 -5.62 16.26 1.58
C ALA A 439 -6.01 15.90 3.02
N ALA A 440 -5.19 15.08 3.68
CA ALA A 440 -5.27 14.78 5.10
C ALA A 440 -3.88 14.99 5.72
N PRO A 441 -3.52 16.25 6.05
CA PRO A 441 -2.22 16.53 6.67
C PRO A 441 -2.17 15.92 8.06
N ALA A 442 -1.00 15.39 8.45
CA ALA A 442 -0.78 14.97 9.82
C ALA A 442 -0.73 16.20 10.74
N ILE A 443 -1.61 16.23 11.73
CA ILE A 443 -1.72 17.34 12.68
C ILE A 443 -1.15 16.89 14.01
N ARG A 444 -0.24 17.68 14.59
CA ARG A 444 0.25 17.45 15.95
C ARG A 444 -0.92 17.58 16.92
N ARG A 445 -1.15 16.56 17.74
CA ARG A 445 -2.15 16.61 18.80
C ARG A 445 -1.77 17.70 19.81
N PRO A 446 -2.77 18.39 20.40
CA PRO A 446 -2.50 19.41 21.39
C PRO A 446 -1.69 18.85 22.56
N VAL A 447 -0.60 19.53 22.89
CA VAL A 447 0.24 19.22 24.06
C VAL A 447 -0.51 19.71 25.31
N PRO A 448 -0.77 18.86 26.31
CA PRO A 448 -1.42 19.28 27.54
C PRO A 448 -0.57 20.32 28.26
N VAL A 449 -1.22 21.26 28.95
CA VAL A 449 -0.53 22.21 29.84
C VAL A 449 -0.63 21.68 31.24
N VAL A 450 0.49 21.43 31.88
CA VAL A 450 0.52 20.87 33.23
C VAL A 450 1.33 21.78 34.13
N THR A 451 0.63 22.46 35.06
CA THR A 451 1.21 23.39 36.03
C THR A 451 0.85 22.92 37.44
N GLY A 452 1.79 22.90 38.38
CA GLY A 452 1.52 22.51 39.77
C GLY A 452 2.76 22.04 40.53
N GLU A 453 2.54 21.48 41.72
CA GLU A 453 3.58 20.73 42.43
C GLU A 453 3.86 19.43 41.68
N VAL A 454 5.15 19.15 41.45
CA VAL A 454 5.59 17.97 40.71
C VAL A 454 6.72 17.26 41.44
N GLU A 455 6.77 15.94 41.29
CA GLU A 455 7.81 15.08 41.84
C GLU A 455 8.59 14.42 40.70
N LEU A 456 9.38 15.21 39.98
CA LEU A 456 10.13 14.76 38.79
C LEU A 456 11.65 14.68 39.00
N GLY A 457 12.13 14.86 40.23
CA GLY A 457 13.55 14.92 40.54
C GLY A 457 14.21 16.22 40.05
N ASP A 458 15.46 16.12 39.61
CA ASP A 458 16.22 17.26 39.10
C ASP A 458 15.69 17.72 37.73
N LEU A 459 15.60 19.04 37.55
CA LEU A 459 14.95 19.67 36.41
C LEU A 459 15.85 20.68 35.70
N ILE A 460 15.82 20.67 34.37
CA ILE A 460 16.42 21.68 33.49
C ILE A 460 15.34 22.70 33.16
N VAL A 461 15.55 23.94 33.58
CA VAL A 461 14.61 25.04 33.34
C VAL A 461 14.89 25.68 31.99
N ILE A 462 13.91 25.64 31.11
CA ILE A 462 13.94 26.28 29.79
C ILE A 462 13.04 27.52 29.85
N PRO A 463 13.57 28.73 29.64
CA PRO A 463 12.75 29.95 29.61
C PRO A 463 11.87 29.98 28.35
N ALA A 464 10.87 30.87 28.33
CA ALA A 464 10.17 31.17 27.08
C ALA A 464 11.16 31.72 26.05
N GLN A 465 11.13 31.17 24.84
CA GLN A 465 12.01 31.61 23.75
C GLN A 465 11.46 31.21 22.38
N GLU A 466 11.77 32.04 21.40
CA GLU A 466 11.64 31.73 19.98
C GLU A 466 13.00 31.27 19.47
N LEU A 467 13.05 30.15 18.77
CA LEU A 467 14.29 29.60 18.24
C LEU A 467 14.08 28.90 16.91
N THR A 468 15.17 28.81 16.15
CA THR A 468 15.27 27.97 14.96
C THR A 468 16.03 26.71 15.35
N LEU A 469 15.35 25.56 15.34
CA LEU A 469 15.97 24.27 15.65
C LEU A 469 16.32 23.51 14.36
N PRO A 470 17.55 22.99 14.24
CA PRO A 470 17.84 22.00 13.21
C PRO A 470 17.17 20.68 13.56
N VAL A 471 16.50 20.07 12.59
CA VAL A 471 15.92 18.74 12.69
C VAL A 471 16.53 17.87 11.61
N ARG A 472 17.33 16.90 12.05
CA ARG A 472 18.00 15.93 11.18
C ARG A 472 17.26 14.60 11.20
N PHE A 473 17.02 14.00 10.04
CA PHE A 473 16.32 12.72 9.95
C PHE A 473 16.70 12.00 8.66
N ARG A 474 16.51 10.68 8.64
CA ARG A 474 16.57 9.92 7.39
C ARG A 474 15.29 10.09 6.60
N ARG A 475 15.40 10.53 5.35
CA ARG A 475 14.25 10.64 4.44
C ARG A 475 13.80 9.26 3.98
N ARG A 476 12.68 8.80 4.53
CA ARG A 476 11.96 7.57 4.18
C ARG A 476 10.67 7.92 3.45
N GLU A 477 10.03 6.94 2.83
CA GLU A 477 8.70 7.09 2.24
C GLU A 477 7.65 7.65 3.21
N THR A 478 7.81 7.39 4.50
CA THR A 478 6.88 7.85 5.53
C THR A 478 6.87 9.36 5.71
N GLY A 479 7.85 10.08 5.15
CA GLY A 479 8.14 11.47 5.50
C GLY A 479 8.47 11.63 6.99
N LEU A 480 8.37 12.87 7.50
CA LEU A 480 8.55 13.18 8.93
C LEU A 480 7.27 13.74 9.58
N TYR A 481 6.74 14.88 9.13
CA TYR A 481 5.64 15.59 9.82
C TYR A 481 4.30 15.64 9.09
N GLY A 482 4.14 14.99 7.92
CA GLY A 482 2.83 14.87 7.26
C GLY A 482 2.81 15.02 5.74
N GLU A 483 3.93 15.38 5.11
CA GLU A 483 4.02 15.42 3.65
C GLU A 483 4.43 14.05 3.09
N ALA A 484 3.68 13.56 2.11
CA ALA A 484 4.15 12.48 1.25
C ALA A 484 5.40 12.98 0.49
N PRO A 485 6.57 12.35 0.66
CA PRO A 485 7.85 12.93 0.22
C PRO A 485 8.11 12.83 -1.29
N TYR A 486 7.29 12.07 -2.02
CA TYR A 486 7.54 11.70 -3.43
C TYR A 486 6.32 11.91 -4.34
N VAL A 487 5.49 12.91 -4.05
CA VAL A 487 4.24 13.21 -4.80
C VAL A 487 4.50 13.36 -6.30
N GLU A 488 3.72 12.63 -7.12
CA GLU A 488 3.86 12.52 -8.58
C GLU A 488 5.20 11.98 -9.10
N GLU A 489 6.11 11.54 -8.23
CA GLU A 489 7.42 11.08 -8.64
C GLU A 489 7.39 9.62 -9.13
N TRP A 490 8.13 9.37 -10.21
CA TRP A 490 8.55 8.03 -10.61
C TRP A 490 9.50 7.46 -9.57
N LYS A 491 9.53 6.11 -9.45
CA LYS A 491 10.21 5.34 -8.39
C LYS A 491 11.40 6.09 -7.78
N PRO A 492 11.33 6.52 -6.50
CA PRO A 492 12.42 7.24 -5.87
C PRO A 492 13.64 6.33 -5.82
N LEU A 493 14.82 6.90 -6.06
CA LEU A 493 16.08 6.17 -6.05
C LEU A 493 17.03 6.79 -5.02
N PRO A 494 17.90 5.98 -4.40
CA PRO A 494 19.06 6.50 -3.69
C PRO A 494 19.86 7.47 -4.60
N PRO A 495 20.40 8.57 -4.04
CA PRO A 495 20.46 8.89 -2.62
C PRO A 495 19.19 9.55 -2.03
N ARG A 496 18.24 10.03 -2.83
CA ARG A 496 17.05 10.75 -2.31
C ARG A 496 16.17 9.90 -1.40
N LEU A 497 16.09 8.60 -1.69
CA LEU A 497 15.56 7.62 -0.76
C LEU A 497 16.69 7.23 0.20
N HIS A 498 16.43 7.40 1.50
CA HIS A 498 17.34 7.09 2.61
C HIS A 498 18.53 8.03 2.85
N ASP A 499 18.62 9.19 2.18
CA ASP A 499 19.58 10.21 2.60
C ASP A 499 19.19 10.87 3.93
N VAL A 500 20.21 11.43 4.57
CA VAL A 500 20.06 12.23 5.79
C VAL A 500 19.78 13.67 5.37
N VAL A 501 18.67 14.21 5.86
CA VAL A 501 18.21 15.57 5.57
C VAL A 501 18.17 16.35 6.88
N THR A 502 18.61 17.61 6.83
CA THR A 502 18.40 18.57 7.91
C THR A 502 17.45 19.66 7.43
N ILE A 503 16.40 19.91 8.20
CA ILE A 503 15.48 21.05 8.00
C ILE A 503 15.59 21.99 9.19
N GLU A 504 15.25 23.26 8.98
CA GLU A 504 15.12 24.24 10.07
C GLU A 504 13.64 24.40 10.44
N ARG A 505 13.32 24.29 11.73
CA ARG A 505 11.97 24.53 12.26
C ARG A 505 11.98 25.76 13.16
N GLN A 506 11.06 26.68 12.89
CA GLN A 506 10.75 27.78 13.81
C GLN A 506 9.90 27.23 14.96
N VAL A 507 10.36 27.42 16.19
CA VAL A 507 9.75 26.87 17.39
C VAL A 507 9.55 28.00 18.39
N SER A 508 8.35 28.06 18.96
CA SER A 508 8.01 28.88 20.12
C SER A 508 7.89 27.97 21.32
N LEU A 509 8.79 28.12 22.29
CA LEU A 509 8.73 27.40 23.56
C LEU A 509 8.13 28.29 24.65
N ARG A 510 7.20 27.72 25.41
CA ARG A 510 6.77 28.28 26.70
C ARG A 510 7.77 27.89 27.78
N PRO A 511 7.79 28.60 28.92
CA PRO A 511 8.67 28.20 30.01
C PRO A 511 8.28 26.80 30.49
N VAL A 512 9.25 25.90 30.53
CA VAL A 512 9.06 24.48 30.83
C VAL A 512 10.28 23.97 31.58
N SER A 513 10.08 23.00 32.45
CA SER A 513 11.13 22.29 33.14
C SER A 513 11.14 20.83 32.69
N VAL A 514 12.27 20.33 32.21
CA VAL A 514 12.42 18.95 31.71
C VAL A 514 13.30 18.15 32.67
N ALA A 515 12.90 16.92 33.00
CA ALA A 515 13.66 16.04 33.88
C ALA A 515 15.05 15.71 33.28
N THR A 516 16.07 15.73 34.15
CA THR A 516 17.46 15.47 33.74
C THR A 516 17.67 14.02 33.30
N SER A 517 16.95 13.06 33.88
CA SER A 517 17.04 11.63 33.58
C SER A 517 15.74 11.05 33.01
N GLU A 518 15.86 9.92 32.31
CA GLU A 518 14.73 9.05 32.02
C GLU A 518 14.06 8.52 33.30
N VAL A 519 12.79 8.12 33.18
CA VAL A 519 12.06 7.41 34.23
C VAL A 519 12.66 6.02 34.39
N THR A 520 12.93 5.60 35.62
CA THR A 520 13.56 4.29 35.91
C THR A 520 12.53 3.18 36.16
N ASN A 521 12.97 1.91 36.08
CA ASN A 521 12.14 0.77 36.46
C ASN A 521 11.62 0.88 37.91
N GLY A 522 12.45 1.33 38.85
CA GLY A 522 12.07 1.50 40.26
C GLY A 522 10.97 2.54 40.42
N GLN A 523 11.12 3.70 39.78
CA GLN A 523 10.10 4.75 39.79
C GLN A 523 8.78 4.29 39.17
N PHE A 524 8.84 3.54 38.05
CA PHE A 524 7.65 3.01 37.41
C PHE A 524 6.98 1.91 38.25
N ALA A 525 7.74 1.13 39.02
CA ALA A 525 7.20 0.13 39.95
C ALA A 525 6.40 0.78 41.09
N GLU A 526 6.85 1.92 41.62
CA GLU A 526 6.07 2.72 42.56
C GLU A 526 4.74 3.15 41.94
N PHE A 527 4.76 3.68 40.71
CA PHE A 527 3.55 4.07 39.99
C PHE A 527 2.56 2.90 39.83
N VAL A 528 3.04 1.75 39.35
CA VAL A 528 2.17 0.58 39.14
C VAL A 528 1.54 0.13 40.46
N ALA A 529 2.32 0.11 41.55
CA ALA A 529 1.83 -0.31 42.87
C ALA A 529 0.85 0.70 43.50
N GLU A 530 1.18 1.99 43.48
CA GLU A 530 0.39 3.03 44.16
C GLU A 530 -0.84 3.46 43.38
N ALA A 531 -0.73 3.58 42.05
CA ALA A 531 -1.86 3.93 41.18
C ALA A 531 -2.74 2.73 40.81
N ASN A 532 -2.30 1.50 41.14
CA ASN A 532 -2.92 0.25 40.68
C ASN A 532 -3.14 0.27 39.15
N TYR A 533 -2.10 0.70 38.42
CA TYR A 533 -2.19 0.96 36.98
C TYR A 533 -2.28 -0.35 36.19
N GLN A 534 -3.18 -0.37 35.21
CA GLN A 534 -3.27 -1.42 34.20
C GLN A 534 -3.47 -0.78 32.83
N PRO A 535 -2.68 -1.17 31.82
CA PRO A 535 -2.87 -0.66 30.47
C PRO A 535 -4.16 -1.23 29.86
N LEU A 536 -4.72 -0.51 28.88
CA LEU A 536 -5.86 -1.00 28.08
C LEU A 536 -5.57 -2.37 27.44
N ILE A 537 -4.34 -2.52 26.94
CA ILE A 537 -3.83 -3.75 26.33
C ILE A 537 -2.61 -4.18 27.14
N ALA A 538 -2.64 -5.36 27.74
CA ALA A 538 -1.54 -5.88 28.57
C ALA A 538 -0.39 -6.51 27.77
N HIS A 539 -0.60 -6.78 26.47
CA HIS A 539 0.40 -7.45 25.62
C HIS A 539 1.72 -6.66 25.62
N ARG A 540 2.83 -7.34 25.93
CA ARG A 540 4.19 -6.79 26.07
C ARG A 540 4.39 -5.72 27.15
N PHE A 541 3.39 -5.41 27.96
CA PHE A 541 3.55 -4.43 29.05
C PHE A 541 4.57 -4.94 30.07
N LEU A 542 5.67 -4.19 30.22
CA LEU A 542 6.78 -4.51 31.15
C LEU A 542 7.28 -5.96 30.97
N ALA A 543 7.41 -6.43 29.73
CA ALA A 543 7.73 -7.83 29.43
C ALA A 543 9.08 -8.30 29.99
N HIS A 544 9.99 -7.38 30.31
CA HIS A 544 11.28 -7.66 30.96
C HIS A 544 11.17 -7.89 32.47
N TRP A 545 10.08 -7.49 33.11
CA TRP A 545 9.87 -7.66 34.55
C TRP A 545 9.59 -9.12 34.92
N GLN A 546 9.97 -9.51 36.14
CA GLN A 546 9.79 -10.88 36.64
C GLN A 546 8.83 -10.86 37.83
N GLY A 547 7.73 -11.61 37.71
CA GLY A 547 6.72 -11.69 38.76
C GLY A 547 6.01 -10.36 39.06
N GLY A 548 5.98 -9.43 38.10
CA GLY A 548 5.35 -8.12 38.26
C GLY A 548 6.25 -7.04 38.89
N SER A 549 7.55 -7.30 39.01
CA SER A 549 8.53 -6.35 39.55
C SER A 549 9.77 -6.24 38.65
N PRO A 550 10.51 -5.12 38.72
CA PRO A 550 11.82 -4.98 38.08
C PRO A 550 12.75 -6.17 38.41
N VAL A 551 13.59 -6.55 37.45
CA VAL A 551 14.64 -7.55 37.71
C VAL A 551 15.62 -6.97 38.73
N PRO A 552 16.02 -7.70 39.79
CA PRO A 552 16.95 -7.18 40.78
C PRO A 552 18.24 -6.63 40.14
N GLY A 553 18.59 -5.39 40.45
CA GLY A 553 19.74 -4.67 39.89
C GLY A 553 19.42 -3.82 38.65
N SER A 554 18.19 -3.85 38.13
CA SER A 554 17.74 -3.04 37.00
C SER A 554 16.89 -1.83 37.41
N GLU A 555 16.74 -1.57 38.71
CA GLU A 555 15.83 -0.56 39.25
C GLU A 555 16.19 0.87 38.79
N ASP A 556 17.48 1.13 38.57
CA ASP A 556 18.01 2.42 38.10
C ASP A 556 18.12 2.49 36.56
N GLU A 557 17.86 1.40 35.84
CA GLU A 557 17.81 1.41 34.38
C GLU A 557 16.53 2.12 33.89
N PRO A 558 16.55 2.76 32.71
CA PRO A 558 15.35 3.32 32.11
C PRO A 558 14.23 2.27 31.99
N VAL A 559 13.01 2.64 32.36
CA VAL A 559 11.86 1.77 32.10
C VAL A 559 11.61 1.68 30.60
N THR A 560 11.41 0.46 30.10
CA THR A 560 11.08 0.14 28.71
C THR A 560 9.86 -0.77 28.67
N TYR A 561 9.47 -1.27 27.50
CA TYR A 561 8.23 -2.04 27.33
C TYR A 561 6.98 -1.30 27.82
N VAL A 562 6.94 0.01 27.54
CA VAL A 562 5.82 0.92 27.81
C VAL A 562 5.45 1.63 26.50
N ASP A 563 4.17 1.91 26.31
CA ASP A 563 3.70 2.69 25.15
C ASP A 563 3.48 4.17 25.52
N LEU A 564 3.05 4.97 24.56
CA LEU A 564 2.80 6.40 24.76
C LEU A 564 1.70 6.66 25.82
N ALA A 565 0.69 5.79 25.93
CA ALA A 565 -0.37 5.95 26.93
C ALA A 565 0.15 5.60 28.34
N ASP A 566 0.97 4.55 28.45
CA ASP A 566 1.64 4.16 29.69
C ASP A 566 2.54 5.29 30.22
N ALA A 567 3.37 5.87 29.34
CA ALA A 567 4.26 6.97 29.66
C ALA A 567 3.49 8.22 30.11
N ARG A 568 2.40 8.58 29.41
CA ARG A 568 1.53 9.70 29.78
C ARG A 568 0.84 9.47 31.13
N ALA A 569 0.39 8.24 31.40
CA ALA A 569 -0.26 7.89 32.67
C ALA A 569 0.71 8.05 33.85
N TYR A 570 1.95 7.57 33.70
CA TYR A 570 3.00 7.79 34.70
C TYR A 570 3.30 9.28 34.90
N ALA A 571 3.49 10.03 33.80
CA ALA A 571 3.82 11.45 33.88
C ALA A 571 2.72 12.23 34.59
N ALA A 572 1.45 11.96 34.24
CA ALA A 572 0.30 12.59 34.88
C ALA A 572 0.21 12.25 36.39
N TRP A 573 0.53 11.02 36.77
CA TRP A 573 0.57 10.61 38.19
C TRP A 573 1.61 11.40 39.00
N ARG A 574 2.76 11.73 38.41
CA ARG A 574 3.77 12.63 39.00
C ARG A 574 3.47 14.13 38.82
N GLY A 575 2.29 14.48 38.30
CA GLY A 575 1.89 15.87 38.05
C GLY A 575 2.56 16.52 36.83
N GLY A 576 3.13 15.75 35.91
CA GLY A 576 3.78 16.23 34.69
C GLY A 576 3.17 15.70 33.39
N ARG A 577 3.92 15.85 32.30
CA ARG A 577 3.67 15.32 30.96
C ARG A 577 4.98 14.83 30.33
N LEU A 578 4.96 14.31 29.11
CA LEU A 578 6.20 14.12 28.36
C LEU A 578 6.69 15.47 27.82
N PRO A 579 8.01 15.68 27.61
CA PRO A 579 8.49 16.79 26.81
C PRO A 579 8.06 16.60 25.36
N THR A 580 7.80 17.67 24.65
CA THR A 580 7.78 17.65 23.17
C THR A 580 9.19 17.36 22.64
N GLU A 581 9.28 16.97 21.37
CA GLU A 581 10.58 16.76 20.71
C GLU A 581 11.50 18.00 20.76
N ASP A 582 10.88 19.18 20.69
CA ASP A 582 11.57 20.47 20.65
C ASP A 582 12.11 20.82 22.05
N GLU A 583 11.31 20.61 23.09
CA GLU A 583 11.71 20.79 24.50
C GLU A 583 12.80 19.80 24.91
N TRP A 584 12.69 18.55 24.46
CA TRP A 584 13.72 17.52 24.69
C TRP A 584 15.05 17.94 24.05
N GLN A 585 15.00 18.42 22.80
CA GLN A 585 16.20 18.84 22.07
C GLN A 585 16.90 20.04 22.72
N VAL A 586 16.13 21.00 23.25
CA VAL A 586 16.70 22.15 23.98
C VAL A 586 17.25 21.72 25.33
N ALA A 587 16.54 20.87 26.08
CA ALA A 587 17.03 20.34 27.36
C ALA A 587 18.36 19.58 27.20
N ALA A 588 18.51 18.85 26.09
CA ALA A 588 19.71 18.06 25.79
C ALA A 588 20.99 18.88 25.58
N ALA A 589 20.90 20.21 25.48
CA ALA A 589 22.06 21.10 25.43
C ALA A 589 22.63 21.42 26.83
N ASP A 590 21.89 21.15 27.91
CA ASP A 590 22.34 21.39 29.27
C ASP A 590 23.34 20.31 29.74
N SER A 591 24.38 20.71 30.47
CA SER A 591 25.44 19.80 30.93
C SER A 591 24.96 18.78 31.98
N THR A 592 23.81 19.03 32.61
CA THR A 592 23.16 18.12 33.55
C THR A 592 22.23 17.12 32.89
N PHE A 593 22.02 17.22 31.57
CA PHE A 593 21.17 16.29 30.84
C PHE A 593 21.77 14.88 30.80
N GLY A 594 21.16 13.98 31.58
CA GLY A 594 21.54 12.58 31.69
C GLY A 594 20.88 11.71 30.63
N ARG A 595 21.60 10.66 30.24
CA ARG A 595 21.06 9.52 29.48
C ARG A 595 21.31 8.26 30.31
N GLY A 596 20.25 7.49 30.54
CA GLY A 596 20.33 6.23 31.26
C GLY A 596 21.17 5.16 30.57
N LYS A 597 21.43 4.07 31.29
CA LYS A 597 22.11 2.88 30.76
C LYS A 597 21.21 1.66 31.00
N PRO A 598 20.90 0.86 29.96
CA PRO A 598 21.26 1.08 28.55
C PRO A 598 20.64 2.35 27.95
N LEU A 599 21.19 2.85 26.85
CA LEU A 599 20.61 3.95 26.10
C LEU A 599 19.30 3.51 25.46
N VAL A 600 18.28 4.35 25.60
CA VAL A 600 16.96 4.15 25.01
C VAL A 600 16.52 5.39 24.24
N TRP A 601 15.75 5.15 23.18
CA TRP A 601 14.94 6.18 22.54
C TRP A 601 13.97 6.78 23.57
N ASN A 602 13.68 8.06 23.46
CA ASN A 602 12.72 8.73 24.34
C ASN A 602 11.43 9.01 23.56
N LEU A 603 10.30 8.53 24.08
CA LEU A 603 8.96 8.99 23.69
C LEU A 603 8.82 10.48 23.99
N THR A 604 8.08 11.20 23.14
CA THR A 604 7.79 12.62 23.30
C THR A 604 6.29 12.89 23.23
N GLU A 605 5.88 14.08 23.65
CA GLU A 605 4.50 14.55 23.54
C GLU A 605 4.16 15.05 22.11
N SER A 606 5.04 14.82 21.13
CA SER A 606 4.86 15.19 19.72
C SER A 606 4.07 14.13 18.93
N GLU A 607 2.91 13.70 19.43
CA GLU A 607 2.02 12.80 18.69
C GLU A 607 1.35 13.53 17.52
N HIS A 608 1.31 12.91 16.35
CA HIS A 608 0.64 13.39 15.15
C HIS A 608 -0.41 12.38 14.66
N ASP A 609 -1.45 12.90 14.02
CA ASP A 609 -2.58 12.12 13.50
C ASP A 609 -3.09 12.73 12.19
N ASP A 610 -3.24 11.90 11.15
CA ASP A 610 -3.84 12.28 9.86
C ASP A 610 -5.24 11.67 9.64
N GLY A 611 -5.79 11.02 10.68
CA GLY A 611 -7.06 10.28 10.65
C GLY A 611 -6.91 8.83 10.18
N ARG A 612 -5.82 8.49 9.49
CA ARG A 612 -5.51 7.14 8.98
C ARG A 612 -4.41 6.45 9.77
N SER A 613 -3.44 7.20 10.28
CA SER A 613 -2.25 6.73 10.96
C SER A 613 -1.87 7.69 12.07
N ARG A 614 -1.22 7.16 13.12
CA ARG A 614 -0.68 7.94 14.23
C ARG A 614 0.82 7.69 14.35
N PHE A 615 1.57 8.70 14.72
CA PHE A 615 3.00 8.58 14.96
C PHE A 615 3.46 9.56 16.04
N VAL A 616 4.62 9.29 16.62
CA VAL A 616 5.31 10.18 17.55
C VAL A 616 6.75 10.40 17.06
N ILE A 617 7.37 11.49 17.47
CA ILE A 617 8.79 11.72 17.21
C ILE A 617 9.62 11.21 18.38
N LEU A 618 10.51 10.26 18.12
CA LEU A 618 11.49 9.80 19.09
C LEU A 618 12.77 10.64 19.03
N LYS A 619 13.43 10.75 20.18
CA LYS A 619 14.71 11.47 20.35
C LYS A 619 15.76 10.62 21.07
N GLY A 620 17.02 10.91 20.78
CA GLY A 620 18.19 10.42 21.54
C GLY A 620 18.82 9.11 21.08
N GLY A 621 18.16 8.25 20.31
CA GLY A 621 18.74 6.97 19.90
C GLY A 621 18.77 5.92 21.01
N SER A 622 19.21 4.70 20.69
CA SER A 622 19.36 3.59 21.66
C SER A 622 20.69 2.85 21.47
N ASP A 623 21.07 1.96 22.40
CA ASP A 623 22.28 1.14 22.22
C ASP A 623 22.16 0.09 21.09
N TYR A 624 20.94 -0.19 20.64
CA TYR A 624 20.70 -1.18 19.60
C TYR A 624 20.88 -0.60 18.19
N VAL A 625 21.52 -1.38 17.32
CA VAL A 625 21.71 -1.07 15.89
C VAL A 625 21.46 -2.35 15.09
N ALA A 626 20.45 -2.33 14.22
CA ALA A 626 20.31 -3.33 13.17
C ALA A 626 21.13 -2.91 11.94
N GLU A 627 21.93 -3.82 11.39
CA GLU A 627 22.83 -3.56 10.25
C GLU A 627 22.43 -4.38 9.02
N GLY A 628 22.87 -3.96 7.83
CA GLY A 628 22.71 -4.74 6.59
C GLY A 628 21.53 -4.34 5.71
N SER A 629 20.70 -3.38 6.13
CA SER A 629 19.63 -2.80 5.31
C SER A 629 19.39 -1.33 5.65
N ASP A 630 19.21 -0.49 4.64
CA ASP A 630 18.83 0.93 4.82
C ASP A 630 17.35 1.12 5.24
N TRP A 631 16.56 0.04 5.16
CA TRP A 631 15.15 0.01 5.55
C TRP A 631 14.95 -0.10 7.06
N TYR A 632 15.97 -0.45 7.82
CA TYR A 632 15.87 -0.51 9.28
C TYR A 632 15.71 0.86 9.89
N ALA A 633 14.91 0.94 10.96
CA ALA A 633 14.86 2.08 11.85
C ALA A 633 16.29 2.46 12.29
N ASP A 634 16.54 3.77 12.38
CA ASP A 634 17.87 4.22 12.77
C ASP A 634 18.14 3.79 14.24
N GLY A 635 19.34 3.27 14.48
CA GLY A 635 19.79 2.80 15.79
C GLY A 635 20.95 3.62 16.33
N GLY A 636 21.53 3.18 17.44
CA GLY A 636 22.72 3.80 18.03
C GLY A 636 22.43 5.11 18.79
N PRO A 637 23.40 5.63 19.56
CA PRO A 637 23.29 6.96 20.17
C PRO A 637 23.11 8.03 19.09
N GLN A 638 22.13 8.91 19.27
CA GLN A 638 21.84 9.97 18.30
C GLN A 638 22.01 11.35 18.92
N ASP A 639 22.50 12.30 18.11
CA ASP A 639 22.61 13.70 18.50
C ASP A 639 21.22 14.32 18.76
N PRO A 640 21.13 15.40 19.55
CA PRO A 640 19.84 15.96 19.92
C PRO A 640 18.96 16.47 18.77
N GLU A 641 19.56 16.85 17.65
CA GLU A 641 18.85 17.28 16.44
C GLU A 641 18.20 16.12 15.67
N VAL A 642 18.63 14.88 15.92
CA VAL A 642 18.11 13.72 15.19
C VAL A 642 16.70 13.40 15.65
N SER A 643 15.80 13.17 14.70
CA SER A 643 14.40 12.86 14.93
C SER A 643 14.01 11.61 14.14
N PHE A 644 13.31 10.69 14.79
CA PHE A 644 12.78 9.49 14.16
C PHE A 644 11.26 9.45 14.28
N LYS A 645 10.57 9.30 13.14
CA LYS A 645 9.12 9.08 13.10
C LYS A 645 8.82 7.64 13.50
N LEU A 646 8.38 7.43 14.74
CA LEU A 646 7.83 6.15 15.17
C LEU A 646 6.34 6.11 14.85
N VAL A 647 5.97 5.27 13.89
CA VAL A 647 4.57 4.93 13.64
C VAL A 647 4.03 4.15 14.84
N LEU A 648 2.88 4.57 15.37
CA LEU A 648 2.21 3.91 16.48
C LEU A 648 1.38 2.74 15.94
N THR A 649 1.93 1.54 16.10
CA THR A 649 1.42 0.28 15.61
C THR A 649 0.24 -0.27 16.41
N GLY A 650 0.09 0.13 17.67
CA GLY A 650 -0.97 -0.36 18.54
C GLY A 650 -0.77 -1.80 19.01
N ALA A 651 -1.81 -2.38 19.62
CA ALA A 651 -1.85 -3.75 20.12
C ALA A 651 -0.70 -4.18 21.06
N GLY A 652 -0.02 -3.20 21.69
CA GLY A 652 1.17 -3.42 22.52
C GLY A 652 2.48 -3.59 21.73
N LEU A 653 2.45 -3.53 20.39
CA LEU A 653 3.63 -3.69 19.53
C LEU A 653 4.57 -2.48 19.57
N ASP A 654 4.07 -1.33 20.02
CA ASP A 654 4.85 -0.12 20.29
C ASP A 654 5.79 -0.28 21.50
N ARG A 655 5.53 -1.29 22.35
CA ARG A 655 6.33 -1.58 23.54
C ARG A 655 7.60 -2.31 23.15
N SER A 656 8.68 -1.53 23.12
CA SER A 656 10.02 -1.96 22.76
C SER A 656 10.93 -1.98 23.99
N GLU A 657 11.90 -2.90 24.00
CA GLU A 657 13.03 -2.87 24.95
C GLU A 657 13.98 -1.68 24.74
N ARG A 658 13.86 -0.95 23.63
CA ARG A 658 14.75 0.16 23.26
C ARG A 658 14.11 1.53 23.38
N ILE A 659 12.89 1.61 23.90
CA ILE A 659 12.12 2.85 24.03
C ILE A 659 11.74 3.05 25.50
N GLY A 660 12.17 4.18 26.06
CA GLY A 660 11.76 4.71 27.35
C GLY A 660 11.23 6.13 27.20
N PHE A 661 11.23 6.89 28.30
CA PHE A 661 10.74 8.28 28.28
C PHE A 661 11.26 9.07 29.48
N ARG A 662 11.04 10.39 29.45
CA ARG A 662 11.27 11.32 30.55
C ARG A 662 10.09 12.27 30.69
N CYS A 663 10.03 13.00 31.78
CA CYS A 663 8.92 13.90 32.08
C CYS A 663 9.30 15.38 31.95
N ALA A 664 8.30 16.23 31.85
CA ALA A 664 8.37 17.67 31.85
C ALA A 664 7.17 18.28 32.59
N VAL A 665 7.31 19.53 33.03
CA VAL A 665 6.25 20.34 33.64
C VAL A 665 6.29 21.75 33.09
N ASP A 666 5.13 22.34 32.80
CA ASP A 666 5.03 23.74 32.37
C ASP A 666 5.17 24.68 33.58
N ALA A 667 5.79 25.84 33.39
CA ALA A 667 5.77 26.87 34.43
C ALA A 667 4.36 27.45 34.60
N ALA A 668 4.03 27.84 35.83
CA ALA A 668 2.75 28.44 36.20
C ALA A 668 2.50 29.82 35.58
#